data_AF-A7NIF6-F1
#
_entry.id   AF-A7NIF6-F1
#
_cell.length_a   1.000
_cell.length_b   1.000
_cell.length_c   1.000
_cell.angle_alpha   90.00
_cell.angle_beta   90.00
_cell.angle_gamma   90.00
#
_symmetry.space_group_name_H-M   'P 1'
#
loop_
_entity.id
_entity.type
_entity.pdbx_description
1 polymer ?
#
loop_
_entity_poly.entity_id
_entity_poly.type
_entity_poly.pdbx_seq_one_letter_code
_entity_poly.pdbx_strand_id
1 'polypeptide(L)'
;MRRGTEGGVVFVMLKKRQAFRLLAALLIIASLWIGALPHPASAQGDLRYFAETGHFLRGAFRAYWERNGGVAIFGFPITEEYRRSDGRIVQWFQRARFELAQANPPVVQLGHLGREFTGDRIFPQAPPQPGAARVRYFSETNHTLRGLFKETWERRGGLAIFGYPISEEIYENINGQWTLVQYFERYRFELRLYPSRVEFGLLGEALAPAQLRAPWPPNIAPDQPLNEDGTPLPPPFRPGLYAQARVIAEADQTFRIEGEGYRPGERVRFLLSSPECECRPITLDAQPLADVNGSISYAQVRFNARDYARGRWYLTAQGQTSNRAGIAQFFVGVAPPVGQPGGVIVGTTPQAAAFGQAVIVQGSGFQPNEQVSLWLTAPDQSVRGIPESPTADGSGSISGANIRITIDNTFRAGTWFITAQGRSSGRQAIGTFRVDAGATPPPLQPPGDPARLGILIHNELRVRGAGSITPLAAPPGSGFVFNASGFDPNEKVGVWLTRPAGAGVEAIDERLVQREGGNVRVAFRVERDQQGVWTITAQGASTGRAVTAPFKLTRDYVAPLGTPRPATSRNALVTPAEGGQRTTFRLTASGFRANELLEFWVTSPDGLYVLNTPVQADNRGRIGVSPALGVQLGARNPTGVYGYHYRGTLSGVRADIYFTFTGAP
;
A
#
# COMPACT_ATOMS: atom_id res chain seq x y z
N MET A 1 -105.95 -19.56 18.12
CA MET A 1 -106.92 -18.44 18.16
C MET A 1 -106.17 -17.21 18.66
N ARG A 2 -106.19 -16.10 17.90
CA ARG A 2 -105.72 -14.72 18.25
C ARG A 2 -104.19 -14.53 18.40
N ARG A 3 -103.57 -13.71 17.52
CA ARG A 3 -103.19 -12.28 17.71
C ARG A 3 -102.46 -12.08 19.04
N GLY A 4 -101.20 -11.65 19.15
CA GLY A 4 -100.32 -10.87 18.28
C GLY A 4 -99.77 -9.71 19.12
N THR A 5 -98.43 -9.54 19.19
CA THR A 5 -97.67 -8.33 19.60
C THR A 5 -96.19 -8.72 19.71
N GLU A 6 -95.33 -8.21 18.82
CA GLU A 6 -94.39 -7.09 19.05
C GLU A 6 -93.18 -7.46 19.93
N GLY A 7 -91.98 -7.36 19.35
CA GLY A 7 -90.72 -7.56 20.07
C GLY A 7 -89.50 -7.82 19.20
N GLY A 8 -89.08 -6.82 18.41
CA GLY A 8 -87.66 -6.58 18.14
C GLY A 8 -86.91 -7.53 17.20
N VAL A 9 -87.27 -7.53 15.92
CA VAL A 9 -86.34 -7.85 14.83
C VAL A 9 -85.34 -6.69 14.68
N VAL A 10 -84.36 -6.61 15.59
CA VAL A 10 -83.23 -5.66 15.49
C VAL A 10 -81.94 -6.37 15.89
N PHE A 11 -81.59 -7.52 15.32
CA PHE A 11 -80.23 -8.07 15.50
C PHE A 11 -79.78 -9.06 14.41
N VAL A 12 -80.29 -9.01 13.17
CA VAL A 12 -79.81 -9.94 12.11
C VAL A 12 -79.47 -9.29 10.76
N MET A 13 -79.82 -8.01 10.51
CA MET A 13 -79.47 -7.32 9.25
C MET A 13 -78.33 -6.29 9.34
N LEU A 14 -77.48 -6.34 10.38
CA LEU A 14 -76.33 -5.42 10.51
C LEU A 14 -74.95 -6.08 10.62
N LYS A 15 -74.81 -7.37 10.30
CA LYS A 15 -73.50 -8.07 10.28
C LYS A 15 -72.96 -8.43 8.90
N LYS A 16 -73.70 -8.17 7.80
CA LYS A 16 -73.23 -8.49 6.43
C LYS A 16 -72.68 -7.30 5.63
N ARG A 17 -72.87 -6.05 6.07
CA ARG A 17 -72.29 -4.86 5.41
C ARG A 17 -70.95 -4.38 5.98
N GLN A 18 -70.54 -4.85 7.15
CA GLN A 18 -69.21 -4.58 7.72
C GLN A 18 -68.16 -5.64 7.33
N ALA A 19 -68.57 -6.90 7.10
CA ALA A 19 -67.66 -7.95 6.65
C ALA A 19 -67.16 -7.74 5.20
N PHE A 20 -67.97 -7.14 4.32
CA PHE A 20 -67.55 -6.83 2.94
C PHE A 20 -66.70 -5.55 2.83
N ARG A 21 -66.83 -4.61 3.80
CA ARG A 21 -65.95 -3.43 3.88
C ARG A 21 -64.58 -3.76 4.49
N LEU A 22 -64.50 -4.75 5.39
CA LEU A 22 -63.23 -5.22 5.94
C LEU A 22 -62.45 -6.11 4.97
N LEU A 23 -63.11 -6.91 4.13
CA LEU A 23 -62.41 -7.71 3.11
C LEU A 23 -61.90 -6.86 1.92
N ALA A 24 -62.64 -5.83 1.52
CA ALA A 24 -62.20 -4.87 0.50
C ALA A 24 -61.10 -3.92 1.02
N ALA A 25 -61.14 -3.54 2.32
CA ALA A 25 -60.07 -2.75 2.94
C ALA A 25 -58.77 -3.54 3.12
N LEU A 26 -58.83 -4.86 3.38
CA LEU A 26 -57.65 -5.71 3.46
C LEU A 26 -57.01 -5.99 2.08
N LEU A 27 -57.79 -6.03 1.00
CA LEU A 27 -57.26 -6.15 -0.36
C LEU A 27 -56.70 -4.82 -0.90
N ILE A 28 -57.24 -3.66 -0.49
CA ILE A 28 -56.69 -2.34 -0.84
C ILE A 28 -55.43 -2.02 -0.03
N ILE A 29 -55.35 -2.45 1.24
CA ILE A 29 -54.12 -2.34 2.05
C ILE A 29 -53.05 -3.36 1.58
N ALA A 30 -53.43 -4.54 1.08
CA ALA A 30 -52.49 -5.47 0.47
C ALA A 30 -51.98 -4.98 -0.91
N SER A 31 -52.78 -4.21 -1.68
CA SER A 31 -52.32 -3.59 -2.93
C SER A 31 -51.52 -2.28 -2.75
N LEU A 32 -51.51 -1.70 -1.54
CA LEU A 32 -50.67 -0.54 -1.18
C LEU A 32 -49.29 -0.93 -0.60
N TRP A 33 -48.98 -2.23 -0.55
CA TRP A 33 -47.67 -2.78 -0.13
C TRP A 33 -46.98 -3.63 -1.21
N ILE A 34 -47.34 -3.46 -2.49
CA ILE A 34 -46.64 -4.10 -3.63
C ILE A 34 -45.93 -3.06 -4.53
N GLY A 35 -46.01 -1.77 -4.20
CA GLY A 35 -45.39 -0.66 -4.96
C GLY A 35 -43.95 -0.28 -4.57
N ALA A 36 -43.29 -1.04 -3.70
CA ALA A 36 -41.90 -0.77 -3.28
C ALA A 36 -41.07 -2.06 -3.21
N LEU A 37 -41.19 -2.92 -4.22
CA LEU A 37 -40.02 -3.73 -4.56
C LEU A 37 -39.01 -2.78 -5.20
N PRO A 38 -37.75 -2.73 -4.75
CA PRO A 38 -36.72 -2.04 -5.49
C PRO A 38 -36.74 -2.63 -6.89
N HIS A 39 -37.15 -1.83 -7.87
CA HIS A 39 -36.85 -2.15 -9.25
C HIS A 39 -35.32 -2.31 -9.25
N PRO A 40 -34.76 -3.46 -9.65
CA PRO A 40 -33.37 -3.47 -10.06
C PRO A 40 -33.31 -2.40 -11.14
N ALA A 41 -32.64 -1.29 -10.85
CA ALA A 41 -32.40 -0.26 -11.83
C ALA A 41 -31.77 -1.02 -13.01
N SER A 42 -32.55 -1.14 -14.07
CA SER A 42 -32.11 -1.74 -15.32
C SER A 42 -30.82 -1.04 -15.68
N ALA A 43 -29.73 -1.80 -15.75
CA ALA A 43 -28.40 -1.34 -16.13
C ALA A 43 -28.44 -0.85 -17.58
N GLN A 44 -28.96 0.37 -17.76
CA GLN A 44 -29.06 1.06 -19.02
C GLN A 44 -27.75 1.84 -19.20
N GLY A 45 -26.73 1.11 -19.65
CA GLY A 45 -25.40 1.61 -20.02
C GLY A 45 -24.70 2.35 -18.88
N ASP A 46 -24.02 1.63 -17.99
CA ASP A 46 -23.36 2.20 -16.80
C ASP A 46 -22.18 3.16 -17.09
N LEU A 47 -21.78 3.31 -18.36
CA LEU A 47 -20.59 4.03 -18.76
C LEU A 47 -20.93 5.03 -19.87
N ARG A 48 -20.54 6.29 -19.68
CA ARG A 48 -20.72 7.37 -20.66
C ARG A 48 -19.36 7.98 -20.99
N TYR A 49 -19.03 8.06 -22.27
CA TYR A 49 -17.85 8.78 -22.76
C TYR A 49 -18.22 10.22 -23.12
N PHE A 50 -17.33 11.17 -22.83
CA PHE A 50 -17.46 12.58 -23.21
C PHE A 50 -16.33 12.94 -24.16
N ALA A 51 -16.66 13.10 -25.44
CA ALA A 51 -15.67 13.43 -26.47
C ALA A 51 -15.08 14.84 -26.29
N GLU A 52 -15.78 15.72 -25.60
CA GLU A 52 -15.36 17.09 -25.29
C GLU A 52 -14.10 17.14 -24.43
N THR A 53 -13.89 16.14 -23.57
CA THR A 53 -12.75 16.07 -22.64
C THR A 53 -11.95 14.78 -22.74
N GLY A 54 -12.50 13.75 -23.39
CA GLY A 54 -11.89 12.43 -23.53
C GLY A 54 -11.98 11.55 -22.29
N HIS A 55 -12.99 11.74 -21.42
CA HIS A 55 -13.11 11.00 -20.16
C HIS A 55 -14.44 10.27 -20.02
N PHE A 56 -14.44 9.20 -19.22
CA PHE A 56 -15.62 8.39 -18.93
C PHE A 56 -16.26 8.73 -17.59
N LEU A 57 -17.57 8.50 -17.48
CA LEU A 57 -18.34 8.66 -16.26
C LEU A 57 -19.26 7.47 -16.06
N ARG A 58 -19.27 6.92 -14.83
CA ARG A 58 -20.04 5.71 -14.51
C ARG A 58 -20.64 5.69 -13.11
N GLY A 59 -21.47 4.68 -12.87
CA GLY A 59 -21.92 4.26 -11.53
C GLY A 59 -22.50 5.38 -10.67
N ALA A 60 -22.07 5.44 -9.40
CA ALA A 60 -22.58 6.39 -8.42
C ALA A 60 -22.31 7.86 -8.79
N PHE A 61 -21.14 8.15 -9.37
CA PHE A 61 -20.80 9.50 -9.81
C PHE A 61 -21.63 9.94 -11.00
N ARG A 62 -21.87 9.07 -11.98
CA ARG A 62 -22.81 9.35 -13.08
C ARG A 62 -24.20 9.65 -12.55
N ALA A 63 -24.74 8.77 -11.70
CA ALA A 63 -26.09 8.91 -11.20
C ALA A 63 -26.26 10.18 -10.35
N TYR A 64 -25.24 10.55 -9.56
CA TYR A 64 -25.24 11.81 -8.83
C TYR A 64 -25.16 13.02 -9.78
N TRP A 65 -24.28 12.97 -10.79
CA TRP A 65 -24.11 14.02 -11.79
C TRP A 65 -25.42 14.28 -12.55
N GLU A 66 -26.10 13.24 -13.03
CA GLU A 66 -27.36 13.34 -13.78
C GLU A 66 -28.49 13.93 -12.93
N ARG A 67 -28.62 13.50 -11.67
CA ARG A 67 -29.68 13.98 -10.76
C ARG A 67 -29.49 15.41 -10.29
N ASN A 68 -28.24 15.87 -10.20
CA ASN A 68 -27.92 17.17 -9.59
C ASN A 68 -27.53 18.25 -10.62
N GLY A 69 -27.99 18.11 -11.87
CA GLY A 69 -27.89 19.17 -12.89
C GLY A 69 -26.76 19.03 -13.90
N GLY A 70 -25.98 17.94 -13.83
CA GLY A 70 -25.02 17.52 -14.85
C GLY A 70 -24.05 18.60 -15.31
N VAL A 71 -23.90 18.74 -16.64
CA VAL A 71 -22.97 19.71 -17.26
C VAL A 71 -23.21 21.14 -16.75
N ALA A 72 -24.47 21.53 -16.50
CA ALA A 72 -24.82 22.89 -16.11
C ALA A 72 -24.31 23.27 -14.71
N ILE A 73 -24.09 22.29 -13.82
CA ILE A 73 -23.61 22.50 -12.45
C ILE A 73 -22.14 22.07 -12.31
N PHE A 74 -21.78 20.88 -12.79
CA PHE A 74 -20.47 20.26 -12.55
C PHE A 74 -19.51 20.40 -13.74
N GLY A 75 -20.04 20.59 -14.95
CA GLY A 75 -19.28 20.48 -16.19
C GLY A 75 -18.98 19.03 -16.59
N PHE A 76 -18.11 18.86 -17.58
CA PHE A 76 -17.67 17.55 -18.06
C PHE A 76 -16.67 16.90 -17.08
N PRO A 77 -16.59 15.55 -17.02
CA PRO A 77 -15.49 14.88 -16.33
C PRO A 77 -14.16 15.24 -17.01
N ILE A 78 -13.11 15.43 -16.21
CA ILE A 78 -11.76 15.77 -16.70
C ILE A 78 -10.69 14.78 -16.22
N THR A 79 -11.10 13.74 -15.50
CA THR A 79 -10.29 12.58 -15.12
C THR A 79 -11.17 11.33 -15.13
N GLU A 80 -10.55 10.15 -15.09
CA GLU A 80 -11.22 8.92 -14.67
C GLU A 80 -11.43 8.89 -13.15
N GLU A 81 -12.24 7.94 -12.67
CA GLU A 81 -12.26 7.58 -11.26
C GLU A 81 -10.88 7.07 -10.84
N TYR A 82 -10.36 7.49 -9.69
CA TYR A 82 -9.12 6.94 -9.14
C TYR A 82 -9.22 6.75 -7.62
N ARG A 83 -8.40 5.85 -7.09
CA ARG A 83 -8.28 5.61 -5.66
C ARG A 83 -7.18 6.51 -5.11
N ARG A 84 -7.57 7.43 -4.24
CA ARG A 84 -6.65 8.29 -3.49
C ARG A 84 -6.00 7.49 -2.36
N SER A 85 -4.79 7.88 -1.94
CA SER A 85 -4.05 7.31 -0.81
C SER A 85 -4.82 7.22 0.52
N ASP A 86 -5.86 8.05 0.73
CA ASP A 86 -6.77 7.99 1.89
C ASP A 86 -7.89 6.94 1.76
N GLY A 87 -7.91 6.18 0.65
CA GLY A 87 -8.86 5.12 0.37
C GLY A 87 -10.16 5.56 -0.32
N ARG A 88 -10.38 6.87 -0.49
CA ARG A 88 -11.56 7.39 -1.21
C ARG A 88 -11.43 7.20 -2.71
N ILE A 89 -12.56 6.98 -3.36
CA ILE A 89 -12.66 7.05 -4.82
C ILE A 89 -12.99 8.49 -5.17
N VAL A 90 -12.24 9.06 -6.11
CA VAL A 90 -12.32 10.46 -6.51
C VAL A 90 -12.45 10.55 -8.02
N GLN A 91 -13.23 11.51 -8.50
CA GLN A 91 -13.23 11.91 -9.90
C GLN A 91 -13.38 13.43 -10.00
N TRP A 92 -12.62 14.04 -10.90
CA TRP A 92 -12.67 15.48 -11.14
C TRP A 92 -13.55 15.82 -12.34
N PHE A 93 -14.26 16.92 -12.21
CA PHE A 93 -15.06 17.57 -13.24
C PHE A 93 -14.55 18.99 -13.44
N GLN A 94 -14.95 19.66 -14.52
CA GLN A 94 -14.47 21.02 -14.79
C GLN A 94 -14.69 22.00 -13.62
N ARG A 95 -15.78 21.82 -12.85
CA ARG A 95 -16.18 22.74 -11.78
C ARG A 95 -16.22 22.13 -10.39
N ALA A 96 -16.02 20.82 -10.26
CA ALA A 96 -16.23 20.09 -9.01
C ALA A 96 -15.31 18.89 -8.87
N ARG A 97 -15.14 18.41 -7.63
CA ARG A 97 -14.53 17.12 -7.32
C ARG A 97 -15.54 16.26 -6.59
N PHE A 98 -15.80 15.06 -7.11
CA PHE A 98 -16.68 14.09 -6.46
C PHE A 98 -15.83 13.15 -5.64
N GLU A 99 -16.27 12.88 -4.42
CA GLU A 99 -15.63 11.97 -3.48
C GLU A 99 -16.66 10.95 -2.99
N LEU A 100 -16.34 9.66 -3.11
CA LEU A 100 -17.18 8.60 -2.57
C LEU A 100 -16.90 8.44 -1.08
N ALA A 101 -17.73 9.06 -0.24
CA ALA A 101 -17.59 9.05 1.22
C ALA A 101 -17.97 7.69 1.83
N GLN A 102 -18.90 6.98 1.21
CA GLN A 102 -19.33 5.63 1.60
C GLN A 102 -19.65 4.84 0.33
N ALA A 103 -19.23 3.57 0.27
CA ALA A 103 -19.44 2.73 -0.91
C ALA A 103 -20.76 1.94 -0.88
N ASN A 104 -21.31 1.66 0.31
CA ASN A 104 -22.55 0.90 0.47
C ASN A 104 -23.38 1.40 1.68
N PRO A 105 -24.53 2.08 1.46
CA PRO A 105 -24.96 2.62 0.17
C PRO A 105 -23.98 3.68 -0.34
N PRO A 106 -23.90 3.91 -1.66
CA PRO A 106 -23.00 4.91 -2.22
C PRO A 106 -23.42 6.33 -1.82
N VAL A 107 -22.55 7.04 -1.10
CA VAL A 107 -22.73 8.45 -0.73
C VAL A 107 -21.66 9.29 -1.43
N VAL A 108 -22.10 10.13 -2.37
CA VAL A 108 -21.24 11.06 -3.09
C VAL A 108 -21.23 12.40 -2.36
N GLN A 109 -20.04 12.90 -2.06
CA GLN A 109 -19.80 14.22 -1.50
C GLN A 109 -19.01 15.07 -2.49
N LEU A 110 -19.08 16.40 -2.31
CA LEU A 110 -18.36 17.36 -3.11
C LEU A 110 -17.20 17.95 -2.32
N GLY A 111 -16.01 17.93 -2.91
CA GLY A 111 -14.82 18.55 -2.35
C GLY A 111 -14.98 20.06 -2.16
N HIS A 112 -14.29 20.62 -1.17
CA HIS A 112 -14.37 22.03 -0.80
C HIS A 112 -13.49 22.92 -1.69
N LEU A 113 -13.70 22.83 -3.02
CA LEU A 113 -12.82 23.46 -4.00
C LEU A 113 -12.74 24.98 -3.86
N GLY A 114 -13.79 25.64 -3.37
CA GLY A 114 -13.74 27.08 -3.13
C GLY A 114 -12.77 27.45 -2.01
N ARG A 115 -12.78 26.70 -0.89
CA ARG A 115 -11.79 26.86 0.19
C ARG A 115 -10.37 26.49 -0.28
N GLU A 116 -10.24 25.38 -1.00
CA GLU A 116 -8.94 24.93 -1.52
C GLU A 116 -8.33 25.95 -2.49
N PHE A 117 -9.14 26.55 -3.36
CA PHE A 117 -8.68 27.56 -4.31
C PHE A 117 -8.30 28.89 -3.65
N THR A 118 -9.05 29.33 -2.63
CA THR A 118 -8.75 30.60 -1.93
C THR A 118 -7.61 30.46 -0.92
N GLY A 119 -7.26 29.24 -0.51
CA GLY A 119 -6.22 28.98 0.47
C GLY A 119 -6.44 29.75 1.77
N ASP A 120 -5.39 30.44 2.24
CA ASP A 120 -5.41 31.21 3.49
C ASP A 120 -6.02 32.63 3.34
N ARG A 121 -6.67 32.93 2.21
CA ARG A 121 -7.27 34.25 2.00
C ARG A 121 -8.40 34.52 2.98
N ILE A 122 -8.29 35.63 3.70
CA ILE A 122 -9.31 36.10 4.63
C ILE A 122 -10.27 37.05 3.90
N PHE A 123 -11.57 36.76 3.98
CA PHE A 123 -12.62 37.63 3.45
C PHE A 123 -13.32 38.40 4.59
N PRO A 124 -13.62 39.70 4.40
CA PRO A 124 -14.38 40.47 5.38
C PRO A 124 -15.75 39.83 5.67
N GLN A 125 -16.07 39.70 6.94
CA GLN A 125 -17.37 39.17 7.40
C GLN A 125 -18.43 40.27 7.43
N ALA A 126 -19.69 39.87 7.22
CA ALA A 126 -20.83 40.77 7.34
C ALA A 126 -21.32 40.86 8.80
N PRO A 127 -21.76 42.04 9.28
CA PRO A 127 -22.38 42.15 10.58
C PRO A 127 -23.66 41.29 10.65
N PRO A 128 -24.00 40.75 11.83
CA PRO A 128 -25.25 40.01 12.02
C PRO A 128 -26.45 40.89 11.63
N GLN A 129 -27.26 40.40 10.69
CA GLN A 129 -28.46 41.10 10.24
C GLN A 129 -29.64 40.13 10.15
N PRO A 130 -30.85 40.52 10.60
CA PRO A 130 -32.04 39.70 10.44
C PRO A 130 -32.26 39.41 8.96
N GLY A 131 -32.55 38.14 8.61
CA GLY A 131 -32.79 37.75 7.22
C GLY A 131 -33.92 38.59 6.61
N ALA A 132 -33.57 39.42 5.61
CA ALA A 132 -34.54 40.21 4.85
C ALA A 132 -34.90 39.47 3.55
N ALA A 133 -36.06 39.73 2.95
CA ALA A 133 -36.51 39.03 1.74
C ALA A 133 -35.47 38.99 0.60
N ARG A 134 -34.59 40.00 0.51
CA ARG A 134 -33.55 40.14 -0.52
C ARG A 134 -32.14 39.70 -0.09
N VAL A 135 -31.90 39.47 1.20
CA VAL A 135 -30.57 39.16 1.73
C VAL A 135 -30.66 38.02 2.75
N ARG A 136 -29.89 36.97 2.51
CA ARG A 136 -29.77 35.82 3.41
C ARG A 136 -28.43 35.89 4.13
N TYR A 137 -28.47 35.96 5.47
CA TYR A 137 -27.29 35.89 6.33
C TYR A 137 -27.06 34.45 6.79
N PHE A 138 -25.80 34.02 6.85
CA PHE A 138 -25.38 32.70 7.34
C PHE A 138 -24.48 32.88 8.56
N SER A 139 -24.99 32.49 9.73
CA SER A 139 -24.24 32.59 11.00
C SER A 139 -23.07 31.61 11.07
N GLU A 140 -23.08 30.55 10.28
CA GLU A 140 -22.04 29.52 10.22
C GLU A 140 -20.72 30.06 9.68
N THR A 141 -20.79 31.05 8.79
CA THR A 141 -19.62 31.65 8.15
C THR A 141 -19.55 33.17 8.27
N ASN A 142 -20.58 33.80 8.86
CA ASN A 142 -20.74 35.26 8.95
C ASN A 142 -20.72 35.97 7.59
N HIS A 143 -21.31 35.36 6.56
CA HIS A 143 -21.40 35.90 5.20
C HIS A 143 -22.83 36.00 4.68
N THR A 144 -23.03 36.81 3.64
CA THR A 144 -24.36 37.08 3.07
C THR A 144 -24.50 36.66 1.62
N LEU A 145 -25.73 36.28 1.22
CA LEU A 145 -26.13 36.13 -0.18
C LEU A 145 -27.22 37.13 -0.51
N ARG A 146 -27.09 37.77 -1.68
CA ARG A 146 -28.08 38.70 -2.22
C ARG A 146 -28.24 38.52 -3.74
N GLY A 147 -29.25 39.18 -4.31
CA GLY A 147 -29.47 39.26 -5.75
C GLY A 147 -29.45 37.92 -6.50
N LEU A 148 -28.85 37.91 -7.69
CA LEU A 148 -28.79 36.74 -8.56
C LEU A 148 -27.98 35.58 -7.97
N PHE A 149 -26.97 35.84 -7.14
CA PHE A 149 -26.22 34.78 -6.46
C PHE A 149 -27.09 34.04 -5.44
N LYS A 150 -27.86 34.76 -4.60
CA LYS A 150 -28.85 34.16 -3.69
C LYS A 150 -29.86 33.32 -4.45
N GLU A 151 -30.50 33.90 -5.47
CA GLU A 151 -31.53 33.20 -6.23
C GLU A 151 -30.99 31.96 -6.96
N THR A 152 -29.74 32.02 -7.43
CA THR A 152 -29.10 30.87 -8.09
C THR A 152 -28.77 29.78 -7.09
N TRP A 153 -28.19 30.15 -5.94
CA TRP A 153 -27.89 29.21 -4.86
C TRP A 153 -29.15 28.48 -4.40
N GLU A 154 -30.24 29.21 -4.14
CA GLU A 154 -31.51 28.63 -3.68
C GLU A 154 -32.16 27.70 -4.71
N ARG A 155 -32.08 28.03 -6.01
CA ARG A 155 -32.74 27.25 -7.06
C ARG A 155 -31.94 26.06 -7.58
N ARG A 156 -30.60 26.12 -7.54
CA ARG A 156 -29.74 25.18 -8.30
C ARG A 156 -29.00 24.14 -7.46
N GLY A 157 -29.11 24.18 -6.14
CA GLY A 157 -28.51 23.13 -5.31
C GLY A 157 -28.23 23.50 -3.85
N GLY A 158 -28.30 24.79 -3.52
CA GLY A 158 -28.19 25.29 -2.15
C GLY A 158 -26.95 24.77 -1.42
N LEU A 159 -27.15 24.51 -0.13
CA LEU A 159 -26.10 24.03 0.77
C LEU A 159 -25.50 22.69 0.32
N ALA A 160 -26.33 21.80 -0.26
CA ALA A 160 -25.90 20.47 -0.67
C ALA A 160 -24.86 20.51 -1.79
N ILE A 161 -25.01 21.43 -2.75
CA ILE A 161 -24.10 21.52 -3.91
C ILE A 161 -23.01 22.57 -3.68
N PHE A 162 -23.37 23.77 -3.26
CA PHE A 162 -22.45 24.91 -3.27
C PHE A 162 -21.75 25.11 -1.92
N GLY A 163 -22.36 24.64 -0.82
CA GLY A 163 -21.90 24.92 0.54
C GLY A 163 -22.27 26.34 1.00
N TYR A 164 -21.74 26.73 2.15
CA TYR A 164 -21.93 28.10 2.67
C TYR A 164 -21.12 29.14 1.85
N PRO A 165 -21.56 30.40 1.78
CA PRO A 165 -20.70 31.48 1.29
C PRO A 165 -19.49 31.65 2.23
N ILE A 166 -18.30 31.87 1.66
CA ILE A 166 -17.05 32.14 2.40
C ILE A 166 -16.47 33.51 2.07
N SER A 167 -17.13 34.28 1.21
CA SER A 167 -16.81 35.67 0.91
C SER A 167 -18.09 36.47 0.69
N GLU A 168 -17.98 37.80 0.69
CA GLU A 168 -18.98 38.67 0.05
C GLU A 168 -18.77 38.72 -1.47
N GLU A 169 -19.64 39.43 -2.18
CA GLU A 169 -19.47 39.72 -3.62
C GLU A 169 -18.25 40.64 -3.83
N ILE A 170 -17.28 40.17 -4.62
CA ILE A 170 -16.02 40.86 -4.89
C ILE A 170 -15.67 40.79 -6.37
N TYR A 171 -14.87 41.73 -6.87
CA TYR A 171 -14.36 41.66 -8.23
C TYR A 171 -13.05 40.86 -8.30
N GLU A 172 -12.99 39.89 -9.20
CA GLU A 172 -11.78 39.12 -9.52
C GLU A 172 -11.43 39.28 -11.00
N ASN A 173 -10.13 39.28 -11.31
CA ASN A 173 -9.69 39.24 -12.70
C ASN A 173 -9.62 37.77 -13.15
N ILE A 174 -10.58 37.35 -13.97
CA ILE A 174 -10.65 36.01 -14.53
C ILE A 174 -10.36 36.11 -16.03
N ASN A 175 -9.23 35.54 -16.47
CA ASN A 175 -8.80 35.54 -17.87
C ASN A 175 -8.75 36.95 -18.51
N GLY A 176 -8.27 37.94 -17.76
CA GLY A 176 -8.16 39.33 -18.22
C GLY A 176 -9.43 40.17 -18.06
N GLN A 177 -10.53 39.58 -17.57
CA GLN A 177 -11.80 40.28 -17.37
C GLN A 177 -12.14 40.39 -15.88
N TRP A 178 -12.36 41.62 -15.41
CA TRP A 178 -12.93 41.87 -14.09
C TRP A 178 -14.37 41.36 -14.03
N THR A 179 -14.59 40.36 -13.19
CA THR A 179 -15.84 39.64 -13.03
C THR A 179 -16.27 39.75 -11.57
N LEU A 180 -17.53 40.12 -11.33
CA LEU A 180 -18.08 40.05 -9.97
C LEU A 180 -18.27 38.58 -9.62
N VAL A 181 -17.66 38.15 -8.52
CA VAL A 181 -17.68 36.78 -8.05
C VAL A 181 -18.06 36.70 -6.58
N GLN A 182 -18.45 35.51 -6.16
CA GLN A 182 -18.55 35.16 -4.75
C GLN A 182 -18.04 33.74 -4.54
N TYR A 183 -17.22 33.55 -3.52
CA TYR A 183 -16.70 32.24 -3.14
C TYR A 183 -17.63 31.57 -2.14
N PHE A 184 -17.82 30.28 -2.35
CA PHE A 184 -18.54 29.35 -1.48
C PHE A 184 -17.59 28.25 -1.07
N GLU A 185 -17.98 27.41 -0.13
CA GLU A 185 -17.10 26.34 0.33
C GLU A 185 -16.66 25.39 -0.79
N ARG A 186 -17.54 25.16 -1.78
CA ARG A 186 -17.28 24.18 -2.87
C ARG A 186 -17.16 24.83 -4.25
N TYR A 187 -17.55 26.08 -4.41
CA TYR A 187 -17.74 26.72 -5.72
C TYR A 187 -17.33 28.20 -5.72
N ARG A 188 -17.08 28.73 -6.91
CA ARG A 188 -17.04 30.17 -7.19
C ARG A 188 -18.18 30.51 -8.15
N PHE A 189 -19.03 31.46 -7.77
CA PHE A 189 -20.04 32.02 -8.67
C PHE A 189 -19.46 33.21 -9.40
N GLU A 190 -19.78 33.35 -10.68
CA GLU A 190 -19.29 34.39 -11.57
C GLU A 190 -20.47 35.07 -12.26
N LEU A 191 -20.62 36.39 -12.13
CA LEU A 191 -21.69 37.13 -12.78
C LEU A 191 -21.27 37.53 -14.20
N ARG A 192 -21.98 37.01 -15.20
CA ARG A 192 -21.91 37.52 -16.58
C ARG A 192 -22.94 38.61 -16.76
N LEU A 193 -22.51 39.78 -17.23
CA LEU A 193 -23.38 40.88 -17.59
C LEU A 193 -23.82 40.69 -19.05
N TYR A 194 -25.14 40.65 -19.29
CA TYR A 194 -25.80 40.58 -20.60
C TYR A 194 -25.81 39.22 -21.34
N PRO A 195 -26.93 38.47 -21.29
CA PRO A 195 -27.98 38.58 -20.28
C PRO A 195 -27.40 38.24 -18.90
N SER A 196 -27.82 38.99 -17.87
CA SER A 196 -27.32 38.81 -16.51
C SER A 196 -27.59 37.38 -16.02
N ARG A 197 -26.52 36.60 -15.86
CA ARG A 197 -26.61 35.21 -15.42
C ARG A 197 -25.42 34.85 -14.54
N VAL A 198 -25.64 33.86 -13.69
CA VAL A 198 -24.59 33.28 -12.85
C VAL A 198 -24.00 32.08 -13.56
N GLU A 199 -22.68 32.10 -13.73
CA GLU A 199 -21.87 30.97 -14.16
C GLU A 199 -21.06 30.44 -12.97
N PHE A 200 -20.55 29.24 -13.12
CA PHE A 200 -19.77 28.56 -12.10
C PHE A 200 -18.33 28.43 -12.57
N GLY A 201 -17.39 28.87 -11.74
CA GLY A 201 -15.96 28.87 -12.06
C GLY A 201 -15.41 27.45 -12.27
N LEU A 202 -14.38 27.35 -13.11
CA LEU A 202 -13.70 26.11 -13.48
C LEU A 202 -12.69 25.65 -12.40
N LEU A 203 -13.12 25.63 -11.13
CA LEU A 203 -12.23 25.32 -10.01
C LEU A 203 -11.69 23.88 -10.07
N GLY A 204 -12.44 22.96 -10.67
CA GLY A 204 -11.96 21.60 -10.89
C GLY A 204 -10.83 21.56 -11.93
N GLU A 205 -10.92 22.32 -13.03
CA GLU A 205 -9.79 22.43 -13.97
C GLU A 205 -8.57 23.12 -13.37
N ALA A 206 -8.78 24.06 -12.46
CA ALA A 206 -7.69 24.78 -11.80
C ALA A 206 -6.92 23.89 -10.79
N LEU A 207 -7.60 22.93 -10.16
CA LEU A 207 -7.04 22.14 -9.04
C LEU A 207 -6.79 20.67 -9.37
N ALA A 208 -7.35 20.13 -10.46
CA ALA A 208 -7.18 18.72 -10.81
C ALA A 208 -5.70 18.38 -11.14
N PRO A 209 -5.15 17.27 -10.61
CA PRO A 209 -3.78 16.85 -10.90
C PRO A 209 -3.53 16.66 -12.40
N ALA A 210 -2.47 17.27 -12.93
CA ALA A 210 -2.18 17.30 -14.36
C ALA A 210 -2.04 15.89 -14.97
N GLN A 211 -1.41 14.96 -14.24
CA GLN A 211 -1.18 13.59 -14.69
C GLN A 211 -2.46 12.77 -14.90
N LEU A 212 -3.59 13.16 -14.28
CA LEU A 212 -4.87 12.47 -14.41
C LEU A 212 -5.74 13.01 -15.55
N ARG A 213 -5.34 14.12 -16.17
CA ARG A 213 -6.16 14.87 -17.15
C ARG A 213 -5.96 14.40 -18.59
N ALA A 214 -5.02 13.50 -18.84
CA ALA A 214 -4.77 12.96 -20.17
C ALA A 214 -6.04 12.26 -20.71
N PRO A 215 -6.48 12.56 -21.93
CA PRO A 215 -7.70 11.99 -22.49
C PRO A 215 -7.52 10.49 -22.78
N TRP A 216 -8.59 9.74 -22.56
CA TRP A 216 -8.71 8.32 -22.89
C TRP A 216 -9.37 8.11 -24.26
N PRO A 217 -8.95 7.09 -25.03
CA PRO A 217 -9.64 6.70 -26.25
C PRO A 217 -11.08 6.24 -25.98
N PRO A 218 -12.06 6.54 -26.86
CA PRO A 218 -13.48 6.24 -26.67
C PRO A 218 -13.81 4.74 -26.49
N ASN A 219 -12.91 3.85 -26.93
CA ASN A 219 -13.04 2.40 -26.89
C ASN A 219 -12.18 1.73 -25.80
N ILE A 220 -11.46 2.49 -24.98
CA ILE A 220 -10.57 1.94 -23.93
C ILE A 220 -10.93 2.61 -22.60
N ALA A 221 -12.01 2.17 -21.96
CA ALA A 221 -12.35 2.63 -20.62
C ALA A 221 -11.62 1.78 -19.57
N PRO A 222 -11.10 2.35 -18.47
CA PRO A 222 -10.58 1.55 -17.36
C PRO A 222 -11.69 0.71 -16.72
N ASP A 223 -11.48 -0.57 -16.45
CA ASP A 223 -12.51 -1.45 -15.83
C ASP A 223 -12.69 -1.21 -14.30
N GLN A 224 -11.87 -0.33 -13.73
CA GLN A 224 -11.74 -0.03 -12.30
C GLN A 224 -11.37 1.46 -12.13
N PRO A 225 -11.53 2.05 -10.94
CA PRO A 225 -10.79 3.28 -10.62
C PRO A 225 -9.28 3.09 -10.86
N LEU A 226 -8.58 4.13 -11.29
CA LEU A 226 -7.12 4.14 -11.49
C LEU A 226 -6.37 4.27 -10.15
N ASN A 227 -5.06 4.08 -10.19
CA ASN A 227 -4.15 4.53 -9.13
C ASN A 227 -4.09 6.07 -9.08
N GLU A 228 -3.62 6.64 -7.96
CA GLU A 228 -3.44 8.10 -7.79
C GLU A 228 -2.43 8.71 -8.79
N ASP A 229 -1.58 7.87 -9.41
CA ASP A 229 -0.65 8.25 -10.48
C ASP A 229 -1.26 8.14 -11.91
N GLY A 230 -2.51 7.69 -12.05
CA GLY A 230 -3.20 7.56 -13.34
C GLY A 230 -2.99 6.22 -14.05
N THR A 231 -2.27 5.27 -13.45
CA THR A 231 -2.13 3.92 -14.00
C THR A 231 -3.36 3.04 -13.68
N PRO A 232 -3.76 2.09 -14.55
CA PRO A 232 -4.87 1.18 -14.26
C PRO A 232 -4.65 0.37 -12.98
N LEU A 233 -5.68 0.26 -12.12
CA LEU A 233 -5.71 -0.79 -11.11
C LEU A 233 -5.83 -2.15 -11.84
N PRO A 234 -5.07 -3.19 -11.44
CA PRO A 234 -5.40 -4.55 -11.88
C PRO A 234 -6.84 -4.89 -11.47
N PRO A 235 -7.56 -5.73 -12.24
CA PRO A 235 -8.94 -6.09 -11.91
C PRO A 235 -9.04 -6.66 -10.48
N PRO A 236 -10.16 -6.41 -9.76
CA PRO A 236 -10.25 -6.66 -8.34
C PRO A 236 -10.42 -8.16 -8.14
N PHE A 237 -9.44 -8.80 -7.54
CA PHE A 237 -9.63 -10.14 -7.02
C PHE A 237 -10.22 -10.08 -5.61
N ARG A 238 -11.10 -11.04 -5.31
CA ARG A 238 -11.70 -11.24 -3.99
C ARG A 238 -11.16 -12.55 -3.38
N PRO A 239 -10.53 -12.53 -2.20
CA PRO A 239 -9.89 -13.73 -1.63
C PRO A 239 -10.86 -14.84 -1.19
N GLY A 240 -10.61 -16.10 -1.64
CA GLY A 240 -11.22 -17.32 -1.07
C GLY A 240 -11.15 -18.64 -1.89
N LEU A 241 -9.97 -19.27 -1.99
CA LEU A 241 -9.65 -20.64 -2.48
C LEU A 241 -9.93 -20.95 -3.98
N TYR A 242 -8.91 -21.39 -4.74
CA TYR A 242 -8.91 -21.47 -6.21
C TYR A 242 -9.78 -22.58 -6.85
N ALA A 243 -10.20 -22.35 -8.11
CA ALA A 243 -10.71 -23.35 -9.05
C ALA A 243 -9.82 -23.39 -10.31
N GLN A 244 -9.75 -24.53 -10.99
CA GLN A 244 -8.97 -24.76 -12.22
C GLN A 244 -9.87 -25.20 -13.37
N ALA A 245 -9.50 -24.90 -14.60
CA ALA A 245 -10.28 -25.27 -15.78
C ALA A 245 -9.37 -25.73 -16.94
N ARG A 246 -9.86 -26.63 -17.78
CA ARG A 246 -9.19 -27.10 -19.00
C ARG A 246 -10.20 -27.29 -20.12
N VAL A 247 -9.75 -27.09 -21.36
CA VAL A 247 -10.52 -27.36 -22.59
C VAL A 247 -9.81 -28.46 -23.36
N ILE A 248 -10.51 -29.56 -23.60
CA ILE A 248 -9.99 -30.77 -24.24
C ILE A 248 -10.68 -30.90 -25.59
N ALA A 249 -9.91 -30.98 -26.67
CA ALA A 249 -10.47 -31.27 -28.00
C ALA A 249 -10.91 -32.74 -28.07
N GLU A 250 -12.10 -32.98 -28.61
CA GLU A 250 -12.71 -34.29 -28.86
C GLU A 250 -12.90 -34.50 -30.37
N ALA A 251 -13.43 -35.66 -30.76
CA ALA A 251 -13.73 -35.97 -32.16
C ALA A 251 -14.73 -34.97 -32.77
N ASP A 252 -14.74 -34.86 -34.10
CA ASP A 252 -15.71 -34.06 -34.85
C ASP A 252 -15.78 -32.56 -34.46
N GLN A 253 -14.63 -31.96 -34.12
CA GLN A 253 -14.51 -30.55 -33.72
C GLN A 253 -15.34 -30.18 -32.48
N THR A 254 -15.61 -31.16 -31.63
CA THR A 254 -16.22 -30.94 -30.33
C THR A 254 -15.14 -30.78 -29.27
N PHE A 255 -15.50 -30.17 -28.15
CA PHE A 255 -14.62 -29.91 -27.02
C PHE A 255 -15.32 -30.27 -25.73
N ARG A 256 -14.53 -30.68 -24.74
CA ARG A 256 -14.98 -30.91 -23.37
C ARG A 256 -14.26 -29.96 -22.44
N ILE A 257 -15.05 -29.27 -21.64
CA ILE A 257 -14.60 -28.35 -20.61
C ILE A 257 -14.62 -29.12 -19.30
N GLU A 258 -13.50 -29.10 -18.59
CA GLU A 258 -13.44 -29.62 -17.23
C GLU A 258 -12.94 -28.55 -16.28
N GLY A 259 -13.35 -28.67 -15.02
CA GLY A 259 -12.81 -27.83 -13.98
C GLY A 259 -13.06 -28.39 -12.60
N GLU A 260 -12.27 -27.94 -11.63
CA GLU A 260 -12.25 -28.45 -10.26
C GLU A 260 -12.04 -27.31 -9.27
N GLY A 261 -12.43 -27.52 -8.01
CA GLY A 261 -12.27 -26.53 -6.95
C GLY A 261 -13.45 -25.57 -6.78
N TYR A 262 -14.60 -25.85 -7.42
CA TYR A 262 -15.85 -25.12 -7.21
C TYR A 262 -16.54 -25.55 -5.90
N ARG A 263 -17.47 -24.74 -5.40
CA ARG A 263 -18.34 -25.13 -4.28
C ARG A 263 -19.30 -26.21 -4.76
N PRO A 264 -19.42 -27.36 -4.07
CA PRO A 264 -20.39 -28.38 -4.43
C PRO A 264 -21.80 -27.83 -4.61
N GLY A 265 -22.44 -28.15 -5.73
CA GLY A 265 -23.78 -27.70 -6.08
C GLY A 265 -23.89 -26.27 -6.62
N GLU A 266 -22.78 -25.56 -6.87
CA GLU A 266 -22.85 -24.23 -7.47
C GLU A 266 -22.90 -24.27 -9.00
N ARG A 267 -23.54 -23.28 -9.64
CA ARG A 267 -23.47 -23.13 -11.10
C ARG A 267 -22.15 -22.51 -11.51
N VAL A 268 -21.55 -22.98 -12.61
CA VAL A 268 -20.32 -22.43 -13.17
C VAL A 268 -20.62 -21.77 -14.52
N ARG A 269 -20.37 -20.47 -14.62
CA ARG A 269 -20.52 -19.69 -15.85
C ARG A 269 -19.26 -19.81 -16.71
N PHE A 270 -19.44 -19.98 -18.02
CA PHE A 270 -18.36 -19.94 -18.99
C PHE A 270 -18.34 -18.62 -19.75
N LEU A 271 -17.16 -18.02 -19.84
CA LEU A 271 -16.89 -16.83 -20.63
C LEU A 271 -15.77 -17.12 -21.63
N LEU A 272 -15.99 -16.75 -22.87
CA LEU A 272 -15.02 -16.88 -23.95
C LEU A 272 -14.51 -15.51 -24.36
N SER A 273 -13.22 -15.42 -24.60
CA SER A 273 -12.61 -14.25 -25.22
C SER A 273 -11.56 -14.67 -26.22
N SER A 274 -11.37 -13.88 -27.25
CA SER A 274 -10.27 -14.04 -28.19
C SER A 274 -9.58 -12.69 -28.34
N PRO A 275 -8.26 -12.61 -28.21
CA PRO A 275 -7.52 -11.40 -28.54
C PRO A 275 -7.40 -11.20 -30.07
N GLU A 276 -7.79 -12.19 -30.86
CA GLU A 276 -7.66 -12.19 -32.31
C GLU A 276 -8.91 -11.64 -33.01
N CYS A 277 -9.93 -11.24 -32.23
CA CYS A 277 -11.02 -10.40 -32.71
C CYS A 277 -11.42 -9.36 -31.67
N GLU A 278 -11.89 -8.18 -32.09
CA GLU A 278 -12.51 -7.17 -31.22
C GLU A 278 -13.92 -7.60 -30.73
N CYS A 279 -14.11 -8.91 -30.52
CA CYS A 279 -15.38 -9.47 -30.09
C CYS A 279 -15.57 -9.20 -28.59
N ARG A 280 -16.80 -8.80 -28.21
CA ARG A 280 -17.18 -8.82 -26.79
C ARG A 280 -17.05 -10.24 -26.23
N PRO A 281 -16.64 -10.41 -24.96
CA PRO A 281 -16.58 -11.73 -24.35
C PRO A 281 -17.92 -12.46 -24.46
N ILE A 282 -17.90 -13.65 -25.05
CA ILE A 282 -19.09 -14.44 -25.34
C ILE A 282 -19.36 -15.29 -24.10
N THR A 283 -20.52 -15.12 -23.48
CA THR A 283 -20.96 -16.05 -22.42
C THR A 283 -21.57 -17.26 -23.10
N LEU A 284 -21.14 -18.47 -22.74
CA LEU A 284 -21.86 -19.66 -23.16
C LEU A 284 -23.13 -19.80 -22.33
N ASP A 285 -24.22 -20.18 -22.98
CA ASP A 285 -25.52 -20.41 -22.31
C ASP A 285 -25.43 -21.54 -21.27
N ALA A 286 -24.49 -22.46 -21.47
CA ALA A 286 -24.23 -23.57 -20.57
C ALA A 286 -23.64 -23.10 -19.23
N GLN A 287 -24.32 -23.46 -18.14
CA GLN A 287 -23.90 -23.18 -16.78
C GLN A 287 -23.98 -24.43 -15.90
N PRO A 288 -23.07 -25.40 -16.07
CA PRO A 288 -23.12 -26.68 -15.36
C PRO A 288 -23.04 -26.50 -13.84
N LEU A 289 -23.66 -27.41 -13.10
CA LEU A 289 -23.53 -27.49 -11.65
C LEU A 289 -22.26 -28.26 -11.28
N ALA A 290 -21.49 -27.73 -10.34
CA ALA A 290 -20.39 -28.44 -9.71
C ALA A 290 -20.93 -29.63 -8.91
N ASP A 291 -20.31 -30.79 -9.07
CA ASP A 291 -20.69 -32.02 -8.38
C ASP A 291 -20.34 -31.97 -6.88
N VAL A 292 -20.56 -33.08 -6.17
CA VAL A 292 -20.28 -33.19 -4.72
C VAL A 292 -18.81 -32.97 -4.35
N ASN A 293 -17.89 -33.12 -5.30
CA ASN A 293 -16.46 -32.92 -5.12
C ASN A 293 -16.01 -31.52 -5.58
N GLY A 294 -16.94 -30.68 -6.07
CA GLY A 294 -16.62 -29.36 -6.59
C GLY A 294 -16.05 -29.38 -8.00
N SER A 295 -16.36 -30.42 -8.78
CA SER A 295 -15.86 -30.61 -10.15
C SER A 295 -16.97 -30.43 -11.18
N ILE A 296 -16.59 -30.02 -12.39
CA ILE A 296 -17.46 -29.93 -13.57
C ILE A 296 -16.81 -30.68 -14.74
N SER A 297 -17.64 -31.33 -15.53
CA SER A 297 -17.26 -31.89 -16.83
C SER A 297 -18.41 -31.63 -17.80
N TYR A 298 -18.15 -30.85 -18.84
CA TYR A 298 -19.15 -30.40 -19.80
C TYR A 298 -18.64 -30.66 -21.22
N ALA A 299 -19.16 -31.73 -21.83
CA ALA A 299 -18.69 -32.26 -23.11
C ALA A 299 -19.48 -31.73 -24.30
N GLN A 300 -19.03 -32.09 -25.51
CA GLN A 300 -19.76 -31.86 -26.76
C GLN A 300 -19.99 -30.37 -27.09
N VAL A 301 -19.12 -29.49 -26.59
CA VAL A 301 -19.15 -28.06 -26.89
C VAL A 301 -18.55 -27.84 -28.28
N ARG A 302 -19.26 -27.16 -29.17
CA ARG A 302 -18.78 -26.91 -30.53
C ARG A 302 -18.24 -25.49 -30.65
N PHE A 303 -16.94 -25.38 -30.85
CA PHE A 303 -16.29 -24.14 -31.23
C PHE A 303 -15.83 -24.27 -32.68
N ASN A 304 -16.70 -23.89 -33.60
CA ASN A 304 -16.43 -24.01 -35.03
C ASN A 304 -16.17 -22.62 -35.64
N ALA A 305 -15.46 -22.61 -36.77
CA ALA A 305 -15.06 -21.39 -37.47
C ALA A 305 -16.21 -20.63 -38.16
N ARG A 306 -17.45 -21.14 -38.13
CA ARG A 306 -18.63 -20.40 -38.61
C ARG A 306 -19.15 -19.45 -37.55
N ASP A 307 -19.14 -19.90 -36.29
CA ASP A 307 -19.74 -19.18 -35.16
C ASP A 307 -18.70 -18.37 -34.38
N TYR A 308 -17.42 -18.75 -34.48
CA TYR A 308 -16.31 -18.10 -33.77
C TYR A 308 -15.20 -17.75 -34.75
N ALA A 309 -14.57 -16.59 -34.53
CA ALA A 309 -13.39 -16.17 -35.28
C ALA A 309 -12.32 -17.26 -35.22
N ARG A 310 -11.72 -17.56 -36.39
CA ARG A 310 -10.60 -18.50 -36.47
C ARG A 310 -9.43 -17.94 -35.68
N GLY A 311 -8.86 -18.74 -34.79
CA GLY A 311 -7.79 -18.24 -33.94
C GLY A 311 -7.73 -18.85 -32.55
N ARG A 312 -6.94 -18.21 -31.69
CA ARG A 312 -6.79 -18.53 -30.27
C ARG A 312 -7.92 -17.95 -29.45
N TRP A 313 -8.42 -18.77 -28.53
CA TRP A 313 -9.49 -18.42 -27.60
C TRP A 313 -9.08 -18.78 -26.17
N TYR A 314 -9.61 -18.00 -25.23
CA TYR A 314 -9.52 -18.23 -23.80
C TYR A 314 -10.92 -18.50 -23.25
N LEU A 315 -11.02 -19.51 -22.40
CA LEU A 315 -12.20 -19.86 -21.63
C LEU A 315 -11.95 -19.55 -20.16
N THR A 316 -12.83 -18.77 -19.55
CA THR A 316 -12.92 -18.57 -18.11
C THR A 316 -14.14 -19.32 -17.57
N ALA A 317 -13.93 -20.20 -16.60
CA ALA A 317 -14.99 -20.94 -15.91
C ALA A 317 -15.13 -20.46 -14.47
N GLN A 318 -16.23 -19.78 -14.15
CA GLN A 318 -16.44 -19.04 -12.90
C GLN A 318 -17.66 -19.53 -12.12
N GLY A 319 -17.47 -20.01 -10.90
CA GLY A 319 -18.54 -20.38 -9.96
C GLY A 319 -19.40 -19.18 -9.59
N GLN A 320 -20.72 -19.29 -9.70
CA GLN A 320 -21.65 -18.18 -9.52
C GLN A 320 -21.92 -17.85 -8.05
N THR A 321 -21.70 -18.80 -7.14
CA THR A 321 -21.94 -18.60 -5.70
C THR A 321 -20.62 -18.39 -4.96
N SER A 322 -19.58 -19.15 -5.32
CA SER A 322 -18.25 -19.08 -4.72
C SER A 322 -17.37 -17.99 -5.34
N ASN A 323 -17.69 -17.56 -6.57
CA ASN A 323 -16.88 -16.66 -7.39
C ASN A 323 -15.47 -17.20 -7.73
N ARG A 324 -15.22 -18.50 -7.55
CA ARG A 324 -13.95 -19.15 -7.91
C ARG A 324 -13.85 -19.30 -9.43
N ALA A 325 -12.68 -19.10 -10.01
CA ALA A 325 -12.52 -19.20 -11.47
C ALA A 325 -11.22 -19.86 -11.92
N GLY A 326 -11.29 -20.66 -12.99
CA GLY A 326 -10.15 -21.21 -13.73
C GLY A 326 -10.16 -20.72 -15.18
N ILE A 327 -8.96 -20.60 -15.79
CA ILE A 327 -8.81 -20.12 -17.17
C ILE A 327 -8.05 -21.17 -18.00
N ALA A 328 -8.51 -21.41 -19.22
CA ALA A 328 -7.90 -22.34 -20.17
C ALA A 328 -7.82 -21.72 -21.57
N GLN A 329 -6.83 -22.12 -22.36
CA GLN A 329 -6.69 -21.71 -23.77
C GLN A 329 -7.06 -22.84 -24.72
N PHE A 330 -7.57 -22.50 -25.90
CA PHE A 330 -7.83 -23.43 -27.00
C PHE A 330 -7.83 -22.70 -28.35
N PHE A 331 -7.96 -23.44 -29.46
CA PHE A 331 -7.93 -22.88 -30.82
C PHE A 331 -9.17 -23.30 -31.62
N VAL A 332 -9.70 -22.37 -32.42
CA VAL A 332 -10.87 -22.58 -33.28
C VAL A 332 -10.49 -22.44 -34.74
N GLY A 333 -10.78 -23.46 -35.55
CA GLY A 333 -10.64 -23.39 -37.01
C GLY A 333 -9.23 -23.21 -37.56
N VAL A 334 -8.23 -23.20 -36.68
CA VAL A 334 -6.80 -23.21 -36.98
C VAL A 334 -6.19 -24.37 -36.21
N ALA A 335 -5.28 -25.11 -36.86
CA ALA A 335 -4.47 -26.06 -36.13
C ALA A 335 -3.69 -25.28 -35.06
N PRO A 336 -3.60 -25.78 -33.82
CA PRO A 336 -2.60 -25.28 -32.89
C PRO A 336 -1.26 -25.29 -33.64
N PRO A 337 -0.43 -24.24 -33.56
CA PRO A 337 0.78 -24.14 -34.36
C PRO A 337 1.58 -25.45 -34.33
N VAL A 338 1.63 -26.16 -35.47
CA VAL A 338 2.28 -27.49 -35.56
C VAL A 338 3.77 -27.29 -35.81
N GLY A 339 4.55 -27.83 -34.87
CA GLY A 339 5.92 -27.40 -34.57
C GLY A 339 6.02 -26.97 -33.10
N GLN A 340 5.40 -27.74 -32.19
CA GLN A 340 5.43 -27.43 -30.75
C GLN A 340 6.79 -27.84 -30.17
N PRO A 341 7.39 -26.99 -29.29
CA PRO A 341 7.22 -27.28 -27.88
C PRO A 341 7.22 -26.06 -26.95
N GLY A 342 6.32 -26.05 -25.97
CA GLY A 342 6.32 -25.11 -24.85
C GLY A 342 5.37 -23.93 -25.07
N GLY A 343 4.39 -23.76 -24.18
CA GLY A 343 3.89 -22.42 -23.94
C GLY A 343 5.06 -21.49 -23.63
N VAL A 344 4.91 -20.18 -23.84
CA VAL A 344 5.86 -19.25 -23.23
C VAL A 344 5.88 -19.61 -21.75
N ILE A 345 7.08 -19.86 -21.23
CA ILE A 345 7.29 -20.19 -19.83
C ILE A 345 8.07 -19.05 -19.22
N VAL A 346 7.65 -18.68 -18.02
CA VAL A 346 8.42 -17.80 -17.16
C VAL A 346 8.43 -18.43 -15.79
N GLY A 347 9.52 -18.28 -15.08
CA GLY A 347 9.69 -18.77 -13.73
C GLY A 347 10.89 -18.12 -13.08
N THR A 348 11.23 -18.58 -11.89
CA THR A 348 12.44 -18.10 -11.22
C THR A 348 13.26 -19.26 -10.69
N THR A 349 14.57 -19.03 -10.60
CA THR A 349 15.50 -19.95 -9.96
C THR A 349 16.25 -19.20 -8.85
N PRO A 350 16.21 -19.67 -7.58
CA PRO A 350 15.37 -20.76 -7.07
C PRO A 350 13.86 -20.43 -7.11
N GLN A 351 13.01 -21.46 -7.03
CA GLN A 351 11.54 -21.30 -6.94
C GLN A 351 11.05 -20.90 -5.53
N ALA A 352 11.95 -20.78 -4.56
CA ALA A 352 11.67 -20.26 -3.22
C ALA A 352 12.84 -19.41 -2.73
N ALA A 353 12.56 -18.28 -2.06
CA ALA A 353 13.55 -17.38 -1.50
C ALA A 353 13.05 -16.70 -0.22
N ALA A 354 13.94 -16.54 0.76
CA ALA A 354 13.70 -15.79 1.98
C ALA A 354 14.09 -14.30 1.83
N PHE A 355 13.67 -13.47 2.79
CA PHE A 355 14.12 -12.08 2.88
C PHE A 355 15.65 -11.96 2.83
N GLY A 356 16.15 -11.03 2.03
CA GLY A 356 17.57 -10.82 1.76
C GLY A 356 18.18 -11.78 0.73
N GLN A 357 17.42 -12.76 0.22
CA GLN A 357 17.84 -13.61 -0.91
C GLN A 357 17.31 -13.03 -2.23
N ALA A 358 17.75 -13.58 -3.36
CA ALA A 358 17.28 -13.18 -4.67
C ALA A 358 16.87 -14.38 -5.52
N VAL A 359 15.89 -14.15 -6.39
CA VAL A 359 15.50 -15.09 -7.44
C VAL A 359 15.89 -14.52 -8.80
N ILE A 360 16.31 -15.37 -9.72
CA ILE A 360 16.67 -14.97 -11.09
C ILE A 360 15.53 -15.37 -12.02
N VAL A 361 15.03 -14.43 -12.82
CA VAL A 361 13.98 -14.69 -13.79
C VAL A 361 14.53 -15.58 -14.91
N GLN A 362 13.81 -16.64 -15.21
CA GLN A 362 14.05 -17.52 -16.34
C GLN A 362 12.84 -17.43 -17.26
N GLY A 363 13.06 -17.42 -18.56
CA GLY A 363 11.96 -17.42 -19.52
C GLY A 363 12.40 -17.74 -20.94
N SER A 364 11.53 -18.42 -21.67
CA SER A 364 11.76 -18.85 -23.04
C SER A 364 10.45 -19.02 -23.81
N GLY A 365 10.55 -19.02 -25.14
CA GLY A 365 9.39 -19.13 -26.05
C GLY A 365 8.93 -17.80 -26.66
N PHE A 366 9.69 -16.71 -26.42
CA PHE A 366 9.48 -15.40 -27.02
C PHE A 366 9.95 -15.35 -28.47
N GLN A 367 9.49 -14.38 -29.26
CA GLN A 367 10.06 -14.14 -30.59
C GLN A 367 11.51 -13.66 -30.47
N PRO A 368 12.44 -14.17 -31.30
CA PRO A 368 13.82 -13.70 -31.31
C PRO A 368 13.90 -12.17 -31.48
N ASN A 369 14.71 -11.52 -30.65
CA ASN A 369 14.92 -10.07 -30.60
C ASN A 369 13.71 -9.22 -30.14
N GLU A 370 12.65 -9.82 -29.59
CA GLU A 370 11.53 -9.04 -29.05
C GLU A 370 11.80 -8.55 -27.61
N GLN A 371 11.31 -7.35 -27.27
CA GLN A 371 11.30 -6.89 -25.89
C GLN A 371 10.21 -7.59 -25.08
N VAL A 372 10.50 -7.95 -23.84
CA VAL A 372 9.57 -8.60 -22.92
C VAL A 372 9.32 -7.70 -21.71
N SER A 373 8.05 -7.42 -21.43
CA SER A 373 7.62 -6.74 -20.21
C SER A 373 7.46 -7.73 -19.07
N LEU A 374 7.93 -7.38 -17.87
CA LEU A 374 7.90 -8.22 -16.69
C LEU A 374 7.16 -7.53 -15.53
N TRP A 375 6.35 -8.27 -14.78
CA TRP A 375 5.76 -7.79 -13.52
C TRP A 375 5.53 -8.92 -12.53
N LEU A 376 5.50 -8.55 -11.25
CA LEU A 376 5.27 -9.43 -10.13
C LEU A 376 3.85 -9.22 -9.59
N THR A 377 3.22 -10.30 -9.16
CA THR A 377 1.96 -10.25 -8.42
C THR A 377 2.19 -10.86 -7.04
N ALA A 378 1.99 -10.04 -6.02
CA ALA A 378 2.15 -10.43 -4.63
C ALA A 378 1.02 -11.39 -4.16
N PRO A 379 1.20 -12.08 -3.01
CA PRO A 379 0.13 -12.87 -2.40
C PRO A 379 -1.11 -12.04 -2.02
N ASP A 380 -0.91 -10.75 -1.70
CA ASP A 380 -1.96 -9.77 -1.44
C ASP A 380 -2.45 -9.06 -2.70
N GLN A 381 -1.92 -9.49 -3.86
CA GLN A 381 -2.35 -9.11 -5.21
C GLN A 381 -2.01 -7.70 -5.63
N SER A 382 -1.19 -7.02 -4.82
CA SER A 382 -0.44 -5.88 -5.32
C SER A 382 0.43 -6.32 -6.50
N VAL A 383 0.33 -5.58 -7.59
CA VAL A 383 1.16 -5.80 -8.78
C VAL A 383 2.32 -4.82 -8.75
N ARG A 384 3.52 -5.32 -9.00
CA ARG A 384 4.75 -4.54 -9.05
C ARG A 384 5.41 -4.73 -10.40
N GLY A 385 5.57 -3.64 -11.15
CA GLY A 385 6.37 -3.66 -12.38
C GLY A 385 7.83 -4.00 -12.09
N ILE A 386 8.44 -4.79 -12.97
CA ILE A 386 9.89 -4.93 -13.03
C ILE A 386 10.37 -3.93 -14.09
N PRO A 387 11.15 -2.90 -13.73
CA PRO A 387 11.54 -1.84 -14.67
C PRO A 387 12.42 -2.36 -15.81
N GLU A 388 13.12 -3.47 -15.60
CA GLU A 388 13.90 -4.16 -16.62
C GLU A 388 12.99 -4.80 -17.69
N SER A 389 13.24 -4.47 -18.95
CA SER A 389 12.53 -5.04 -20.11
C SER A 389 13.52 -5.80 -20.99
N PRO A 390 13.84 -7.08 -20.69
CA PRO A 390 14.86 -7.82 -21.42
C PRO A 390 14.44 -8.06 -22.88
N THR A 391 15.43 -8.08 -23.77
CA THR A 391 15.25 -8.51 -25.16
C THR A 391 15.51 -10.00 -25.25
N ALA A 392 14.60 -10.76 -25.85
CA ALA A 392 14.77 -12.19 -26.10
C ALA A 392 15.91 -12.42 -27.10
N ASP A 393 16.79 -13.38 -26.80
CA ASP A 393 17.93 -13.72 -27.66
C ASP A 393 17.50 -14.42 -28.96
N GLY A 394 18.47 -14.81 -29.80
CA GLY A 394 18.22 -15.52 -31.06
C GLY A 394 17.43 -16.83 -30.91
N SER A 395 17.35 -17.40 -29.70
CA SER A 395 16.58 -18.60 -29.37
C SER A 395 15.21 -18.30 -28.74
N GLY A 396 14.86 -17.02 -28.55
CA GLY A 396 13.62 -16.62 -27.87
C GLY A 396 13.68 -16.74 -26.35
N SER A 397 14.89 -16.76 -25.77
CA SER A 397 15.12 -16.83 -24.32
C SER A 397 15.45 -15.46 -23.74
N ILE A 398 14.90 -15.16 -22.57
CA ILE A 398 15.29 -14.00 -21.75
C ILE A 398 16.19 -14.40 -20.59
N SER A 399 16.49 -15.70 -20.44
CA SER A 399 17.22 -16.24 -19.29
C SER A 399 18.67 -15.73 -19.20
N GLY A 400 19.26 -15.37 -20.35
CA GLY A 400 20.59 -14.74 -20.42
C GLY A 400 20.64 -13.29 -19.93
N ALA A 401 19.50 -12.63 -19.74
CA ALA A 401 19.43 -11.24 -19.27
C ALA A 401 19.72 -11.08 -17.77
N ASN A 402 19.78 -12.19 -17.01
CA ASN A 402 20.12 -12.21 -15.58
C ASN A 402 19.31 -11.23 -14.72
N ILE A 403 18.01 -11.08 -15.01
CA ILE A 403 17.11 -10.23 -14.24
C ILE A 403 16.99 -10.77 -12.82
N ARG A 404 17.52 -10.03 -11.85
CA ARG A 404 17.64 -10.44 -10.44
C ARG A 404 16.62 -9.70 -9.60
N ILE A 405 15.72 -10.45 -8.96
CA ILE A 405 14.73 -9.91 -8.04
C ILE A 405 15.18 -10.21 -6.61
N THR A 406 15.63 -9.18 -5.90
CA THR A 406 15.98 -9.29 -4.48
C THR A 406 14.72 -9.23 -3.64
N ILE A 407 14.54 -10.22 -2.75
CA ILE A 407 13.43 -10.29 -1.80
C ILE A 407 13.75 -9.37 -0.62
N ASP A 408 13.38 -8.10 -0.72
CA ASP A 408 13.54 -7.10 0.34
C ASP A 408 12.29 -6.98 1.22
N ASN A 409 12.27 -5.99 2.12
CA ASN A 409 11.17 -5.75 3.07
C ASN A 409 9.83 -5.35 2.42
N THR A 410 9.80 -5.11 1.11
CA THR A 410 8.58 -4.84 0.36
C THR A 410 7.91 -6.12 -0.16
N PHE A 411 8.59 -7.28 -0.07
CA PHE A 411 7.99 -8.58 -0.36
C PHE A 411 7.25 -9.10 0.87
N ARG A 412 6.19 -9.87 0.65
CA ARG A 412 5.41 -10.54 1.70
C ARG A 412 5.62 -12.04 1.60
N ALA A 413 5.58 -12.73 2.72
CA ALA A 413 5.56 -14.18 2.72
C ALA A 413 4.34 -14.71 1.95
N GLY A 414 4.54 -15.75 1.14
CA GLY A 414 3.50 -16.36 0.33
C GLY A 414 3.94 -16.65 -1.11
N THR A 415 3.01 -17.10 -1.94
CA THR A 415 3.28 -17.38 -3.35
C THR A 415 3.18 -16.10 -4.17
N TRP A 416 4.27 -15.75 -4.83
CA TRP A 416 4.35 -14.66 -5.79
C TRP A 416 4.25 -15.21 -7.20
N PHE A 417 3.60 -14.46 -8.09
CA PHE A 417 3.56 -14.76 -9.51
C PHE A 417 4.49 -13.82 -10.26
N ILE A 418 5.16 -14.32 -11.29
CA ILE A 418 5.88 -13.52 -12.26
C ILE A 418 5.20 -13.67 -13.60
N THR A 419 4.89 -12.55 -14.23
CA THR A 419 4.28 -12.53 -15.57
C THR A 419 5.26 -11.92 -16.55
N ALA A 420 5.36 -12.53 -17.72
CA ALA A 420 6.16 -12.04 -18.82
C ALA A 420 5.31 -11.93 -20.09
N GLN A 421 5.41 -10.81 -20.78
CA GLN A 421 4.67 -10.55 -22.02
C GLN A 421 5.58 -9.99 -23.10
N GLY A 422 5.66 -10.65 -24.26
CA GLY A 422 6.34 -10.14 -25.44
C GLY A 422 5.61 -8.91 -25.99
N ARG A 423 6.32 -7.80 -26.19
CA ARG A 423 5.75 -6.52 -26.67
C ARG A 423 5.35 -6.57 -28.14
N SER A 424 6.07 -7.34 -28.94
CA SER A 424 5.79 -7.49 -30.37
C SER A 424 4.82 -8.64 -30.62
N SER A 425 5.05 -9.79 -29.97
CA SER A 425 4.26 -11.01 -30.19
C SER A 425 2.97 -11.10 -29.38
N GLY A 426 2.82 -10.29 -28.30
CA GLY A 426 1.73 -10.38 -27.35
C GLY A 426 1.69 -11.69 -26.56
N ARG A 427 2.70 -12.56 -26.71
CA ARG A 427 2.74 -13.86 -26.03
C ARG A 427 3.00 -13.66 -24.54
N GLN A 428 2.22 -14.34 -23.70
CA GLN A 428 2.29 -14.19 -22.26
C GLN A 428 2.51 -15.52 -21.55
N ALA A 429 3.28 -15.47 -20.47
CA ALA A 429 3.51 -16.58 -19.55
C ALA A 429 3.34 -16.12 -18.10
N ILE A 430 2.93 -17.05 -17.23
CA ILE A 430 2.86 -16.82 -15.79
C ILE A 430 3.61 -17.95 -15.09
N GLY A 431 4.55 -17.57 -14.24
CA GLY A 431 5.31 -18.44 -13.36
C GLY A 431 5.04 -18.12 -11.90
N THR A 432 5.52 -18.98 -11.01
CA THR A 432 5.39 -18.78 -9.56
C THR A 432 6.71 -18.96 -8.86
N PHE A 433 6.89 -18.24 -7.76
CA PHE A 433 7.93 -18.52 -6.76
C PHE A 433 7.40 -18.21 -5.36
N ARG A 434 7.94 -18.88 -4.35
CA ARG A 434 7.53 -18.72 -2.95
C ARG A 434 8.47 -17.75 -2.24
N VAL A 435 7.90 -16.75 -1.57
CA VAL A 435 8.62 -15.98 -0.56
C VAL A 435 8.35 -16.62 0.78
N ASP A 436 9.40 -17.04 1.45
CA ASP A 436 9.29 -17.71 2.73
C ASP A 436 8.98 -16.70 3.82
N ALA A 437 8.16 -17.09 4.81
CA ALA A 437 7.99 -16.34 6.05
C ALA A 437 9.29 -16.40 6.86
N GLY A 438 10.33 -15.71 6.38
CA GLY A 438 11.37 -15.19 7.25
C GLY A 438 10.75 -14.11 8.12
N ALA A 439 11.14 -14.04 9.39
CA ALA A 439 10.62 -13.08 10.36
C ALA A 439 10.42 -11.67 9.75
N THR A 440 9.22 -11.10 9.94
CA THR A 440 8.76 -9.79 9.46
C THR A 440 9.84 -8.70 9.59
N PRO A 441 10.09 -7.86 8.56
CA PRO A 441 10.82 -6.61 8.77
C PRO A 441 9.93 -5.64 9.57
N PRO A 442 10.47 -4.95 10.59
CA PRO A 442 9.73 -3.92 11.33
C PRO A 442 9.39 -2.73 10.40
N PRO A 443 8.39 -1.88 10.77
CA PRO A 443 8.08 -0.65 10.04
C PRO A 443 9.35 0.18 9.80
N LEU A 444 9.44 0.87 8.64
CA LEU A 444 10.56 1.78 8.32
C LEU A 444 10.75 2.74 9.50
N GLN A 445 11.79 2.49 10.31
CA GLN A 445 12.15 3.36 11.40
C GLN A 445 12.52 4.73 10.78
N PRO A 446 12.05 5.85 11.37
CA PRO A 446 12.44 7.17 10.88
C PRO A 446 13.98 7.26 10.79
N PRO A 447 14.53 7.97 9.79
CA PRO A 447 15.97 8.15 9.67
C PRO A 447 16.59 8.63 10.99
N GLY A 448 17.74 8.04 11.35
CA GLY A 448 18.50 8.46 12.52
C GLY A 448 19.09 9.87 12.36
N ASP A 449 19.58 10.44 13.45
CA ASP A 449 20.33 11.71 13.42
C ASP A 449 21.83 11.43 13.09
N PRO A 450 22.32 11.79 11.89
CA PRO A 450 23.69 11.50 11.49
C PRO A 450 24.74 12.17 12.39
N ALA A 451 24.40 13.28 13.04
CA ALA A 451 25.32 14.01 13.92
C ALA A 451 25.61 13.24 15.22
N ARG A 452 24.77 12.28 15.58
CA ARG A 452 24.89 11.51 16.83
C ARG A 452 25.77 10.28 16.70
N LEU A 453 25.94 9.74 15.49
CA LEU A 453 26.65 8.47 15.24
C LEU A 453 28.12 8.52 15.65
N GLY A 454 28.73 9.71 15.58
CA GLY A 454 30.11 9.97 15.98
C GLY A 454 30.29 10.43 17.43
N ILE A 455 29.30 10.35 18.31
CA ILE A 455 29.49 10.81 19.70
C ILE A 455 30.25 9.74 20.50
N LEU A 456 31.41 10.12 21.03
CA LEU A 456 32.24 9.28 21.88
C LEU A 456 31.72 9.30 23.33
N ILE A 457 31.40 8.12 23.89
CA ILE A 457 30.83 8.00 25.25
C ILE A 457 31.66 7.16 26.23
N HIS A 458 32.57 6.31 25.76
CA HIS A 458 33.28 5.38 26.63
C HIS A 458 34.30 6.04 27.58
N ASN A 459 34.63 7.32 27.35
CA ASN A 459 35.41 8.12 28.31
C ASN A 459 34.71 8.24 29.67
N GLU A 460 33.38 8.34 29.65
CA GLU A 460 32.52 8.60 30.82
C GLU A 460 31.98 7.30 31.40
N LEU A 461 31.92 6.22 30.61
CA LEU A 461 31.36 4.92 30.98
C LEU A 461 32.44 3.93 31.39
N ARG A 462 33.19 4.25 32.45
CA ARG A 462 34.30 3.42 32.94
C ARG A 462 33.82 2.33 33.91
N VAL A 463 34.20 1.09 33.62
CA VAL A 463 34.01 -0.06 34.52
C VAL A 463 34.92 0.08 35.74
N ARG A 464 34.42 -0.26 36.93
CA ARG A 464 35.21 -0.40 38.16
C ARG A 464 35.27 -1.88 38.55
N GLY A 465 36.48 -2.39 38.72
CA GLY A 465 36.73 -3.81 38.96
C GLY A 465 36.97 -4.60 37.67
N ALA A 466 37.17 -5.91 37.82
CA ALA A 466 37.44 -6.82 36.69
C ALA A 466 36.13 -7.23 36.03
N GLY A 467 35.67 -6.45 35.06
CA GLY A 467 34.45 -6.75 34.33
C GLY A 467 34.33 -6.01 32.99
N SER A 468 33.26 -6.32 32.28
CA SER A 468 32.92 -5.70 31.00
C SER A 468 31.41 -5.72 30.80
N ILE A 469 30.91 -4.75 30.03
CA ILE A 469 29.53 -4.74 29.55
C ILE A 469 29.53 -4.52 28.03
N THR A 470 28.71 -5.28 27.32
CA THR A 470 28.60 -5.18 25.86
C THR A 470 27.14 -5.36 25.42
N PRO A 471 26.60 -4.46 24.59
CA PRO A 471 27.20 -3.21 24.13
C PRO A 471 27.36 -2.18 25.27
N LEU A 472 28.09 -1.09 25.03
CA LEU A 472 28.24 0.00 26.00
C LEU A 472 27.07 1.00 25.91
N ALA A 473 26.40 1.06 24.76
CA ALA A 473 25.12 1.74 24.62
C ALA A 473 24.20 1.01 23.62
N ALA A 474 22.90 1.12 23.84
CA ALA A 474 21.87 0.55 22.96
C ALA A 474 20.50 1.20 23.23
N PRO A 475 19.53 1.12 22.29
CA PRO A 475 18.17 1.60 22.55
C PRO A 475 17.44 0.75 23.60
N PRO A 476 16.40 1.29 24.26
CA PRO A 476 15.52 0.51 25.14
C PRO A 476 15.02 -0.79 24.49
N GLY A 477 14.95 -1.87 25.26
CA GLY A 477 14.61 -3.22 24.78
C GLY A 477 15.80 -4.04 24.24
N SER A 478 16.99 -3.44 24.11
CA SER A 478 18.20 -4.14 23.66
C SER A 478 18.79 -5.04 24.74
N GLY A 479 19.48 -6.10 24.28
CA GLY A 479 20.20 -7.02 25.16
C GLY A 479 21.60 -6.52 25.52
N PHE A 480 21.98 -6.72 26.78
CA PHE A 480 23.30 -6.46 27.32
C PHE A 480 23.87 -7.74 27.91
N VAL A 481 25.19 -7.92 27.77
CA VAL A 481 25.94 -8.97 28.45
C VAL A 481 26.94 -8.30 29.37
N PHE A 482 26.84 -8.61 30.66
CA PHE A 482 27.78 -8.18 31.69
C PHE A 482 28.59 -9.38 32.15
N ASN A 483 29.92 -9.24 32.16
CA ASN A 483 30.84 -10.21 32.73
C ASN A 483 31.61 -9.56 33.87
N ALA A 484 31.80 -10.29 34.96
CA ALA A 484 32.59 -9.85 36.09
C ALA A 484 33.36 -11.02 36.70
N SER A 485 34.55 -10.77 37.23
CA SER A 485 35.42 -11.80 37.80
C SER A 485 36.09 -11.35 39.09
N GLY A 486 36.64 -12.34 39.79
CA GLY A 486 37.37 -12.14 41.04
C GLY A 486 36.51 -12.24 42.29
N PHE A 487 35.33 -12.85 42.20
CA PHE A 487 34.50 -13.25 43.35
C PHE A 487 34.99 -14.57 43.94
N ASP A 488 34.66 -14.82 45.20
CA ASP A 488 34.90 -16.14 45.81
C ASP A 488 33.99 -17.19 45.13
N PRO A 489 34.50 -18.37 44.74
CA PRO A 489 33.68 -19.43 44.13
C PRO A 489 32.49 -19.88 44.97
N ASN A 490 32.55 -19.74 46.29
CA ASN A 490 31.54 -20.22 47.23
C ASN A 490 30.64 -19.12 47.81
N GLU A 491 30.95 -17.83 47.59
CA GLU A 491 30.10 -16.75 48.10
C GLU A 491 28.84 -16.58 47.25
N LYS A 492 27.75 -16.02 47.79
CA LYS A 492 26.61 -15.57 46.96
C LYS A 492 26.95 -14.24 46.29
N VAL A 493 26.60 -14.04 45.02
CA VAL A 493 26.78 -12.75 44.34
C VAL A 493 25.42 -12.19 43.96
N GLY A 494 25.08 -11.04 44.53
CA GLY A 494 23.89 -10.27 44.15
C GLY A 494 24.19 -9.40 42.93
N VAL A 495 23.23 -9.30 42.00
CA VAL A 495 23.36 -8.45 40.81
C VAL A 495 22.14 -7.55 40.68
N TRP A 496 22.36 -6.25 40.48
CA TRP A 496 21.28 -5.27 40.30
C TRP A 496 21.69 -4.16 39.33
N LEU A 497 20.66 -3.48 38.81
CA LEU A 497 20.76 -2.28 38.00
C LEU A 497 20.47 -1.05 38.88
N THR A 498 21.25 0.00 38.71
CA THR A 498 20.99 1.34 39.25
C THR A 498 20.47 2.22 38.13
N ARG A 499 19.29 2.80 38.35
CA ARG A 499 18.62 3.68 37.38
C ARG A 499 19.32 5.03 37.25
N PRO A 500 19.18 5.72 36.10
CA PRO A 500 19.70 7.07 35.91
C PRO A 500 19.19 8.05 36.97
N ALA A 501 19.97 9.08 37.25
CA ALA A 501 19.60 10.21 38.10
C ALA A 501 19.09 9.82 39.52
N GLY A 502 19.57 8.71 40.08
CA GLY A 502 19.19 8.29 41.42
C GLY A 502 17.77 7.74 41.55
N ALA A 503 17.13 7.36 40.43
CA ALA A 503 15.75 6.88 40.43
C ALA A 503 15.53 5.52 41.12
N GLY A 504 16.57 4.93 41.74
CA GLY A 504 16.51 3.70 42.54
C GLY A 504 17.24 2.52 41.89
N VAL A 505 17.16 1.35 42.54
CA VAL A 505 17.77 0.09 42.08
C VAL A 505 16.73 -0.94 41.65
N GLU A 506 17.13 -1.88 40.80
CA GLU A 506 16.31 -2.98 40.28
C GLU A 506 17.15 -4.26 40.32
N ALA A 507 16.71 -5.26 41.09
CA ALA A 507 17.40 -6.54 41.18
C ALA A 507 17.28 -7.32 39.85
N ILE A 508 18.36 -8.00 39.45
CA ILE A 508 18.32 -8.98 38.36
C ILE A 508 17.87 -10.33 38.95
N ASP A 509 16.99 -11.04 38.25
CA ASP A 509 16.59 -12.41 38.63
C ASP A 509 17.84 -13.30 38.70
N GLU A 510 18.08 -13.91 39.86
CA GLU A 510 19.24 -14.78 40.12
C GLU A 510 19.35 -15.91 39.09
N ARG A 511 18.26 -16.35 38.46
CA ARG A 511 18.28 -17.38 37.40
C ARG A 511 19.00 -16.95 36.13
N LEU A 512 19.11 -15.65 35.88
CA LEU A 512 19.85 -15.09 34.74
C LEU A 512 21.36 -14.97 35.03
N VAL A 513 21.75 -15.14 36.29
CA VAL A 513 23.13 -15.02 36.73
C VAL A 513 23.84 -16.36 36.59
N GLN A 514 24.63 -16.48 35.52
CA GLN A 514 25.47 -17.64 35.28
C GLN A 514 26.75 -17.50 36.11
N ARG A 515 27.09 -18.54 36.86
CA ARG A 515 28.31 -18.58 37.66
C ARG A 515 29.15 -19.79 37.33
N GLU A 516 30.45 -19.52 37.20
CA GLU A 516 31.47 -20.54 36.97
C GLU A 516 32.72 -20.12 37.76
N GLY A 517 32.96 -20.81 38.89
CA GLY A 517 33.97 -20.40 39.85
C GLY A 517 33.76 -18.96 40.34
N GLY A 518 34.81 -18.15 40.29
CA GLY A 518 34.78 -16.73 40.66
C GLY A 518 34.25 -15.78 39.57
N ASN A 519 33.66 -16.31 38.49
CA ASN A 519 33.15 -15.53 37.37
C ASN A 519 31.62 -15.45 37.39
N VAL A 520 31.12 -14.29 36.98
CA VAL A 520 29.71 -13.97 36.86
C VAL A 520 29.46 -13.50 35.44
N ARG A 521 28.46 -14.09 34.79
CA ARG A 521 27.95 -13.66 33.49
C ARG A 521 26.44 -13.47 33.55
N VAL A 522 25.98 -12.31 33.11
CA VAL A 522 24.56 -11.96 33.11
C VAL A 522 24.18 -11.42 31.74
N ALA A 523 23.19 -12.04 31.11
CA ALA A 523 22.55 -11.52 29.91
C ALA A 523 21.17 -10.98 30.28
N PHE A 524 20.92 -9.70 30.03
CA PHE A 524 19.69 -9.03 30.45
C PHE A 524 19.19 -8.03 29.40
N ARG A 525 17.93 -7.61 29.51
CA ARG A 525 17.32 -6.55 28.72
C ARG A 525 16.73 -5.49 29.64
N VAL A 526 16.75 -4.24 29.20
CA VAL A 526 16.06 -3.16 29.91
C VAL A 526 14.88 -2.70 29.05
N GLU A 527 13.69 -3.19 29.40
CA GLU A 527 12.44 -2.91 28.67
C GLU A 527 11.88 -1.52 28.97
N ARG A 528 12.39 -0.83 30.00
CA ARG A 528 11.94 0.50 30.38
C ARG A 528 12.40 1.53 29.34
N ASP A 529 11.46 2.36 28.86
CA ASP A 529 11.75 3.50 27.98
C ASP A 529 12.34 4.71 28.75
N GLN A 530 13.33 4.44 29.60
CA GLN A 530 14.04 5.45 30.38
C GLN A 530 15.50 5.54 29.89
N GLN A 531 15.73 6.45 28.95
CA GLN A 531 17.06 6.74 28.43
C GLN A 531 17.95 7.40 29.50
N GLY A 532 19.26 7.19 29.40
CA GLY A 532 20.25 7.71 30.34
C GLY A 532 21.36 6.71 30.65
N VAL A 533 22.24 7.09 31.58
CA VAL A 533 23.32 6.21 32.05
C VAL A 533 22.81 5.34 33.20
N TRP A 534 22.81 4.04 32.95
CA TRP A 534 22.50 2.98 33.90
C TRP A 534 23.79 2.37 34.42
N THR A 535 23.75 1.72 35.58
CA THR A 535 24.91 0.98 36.10
C THR A 535 24.49 -0.40 36.54
N ILE A 536 25.14 -1.45 36.03
CA ILE A 536 25.01 -2.79 36.61
C ILE A 536 26.08 -2.99 37.68
N THR A 537 25.70 -3.60 38.81
CA THR A 537 26.59 -3.94 39.91
C THR A 537 26.45 -5.42 40.22
N ALA A 538 27.58 -6.14 40.30
CA ALA A 538 27.65 -7.45 40.93
C ALA A 538 28.45 -7.32 42.23
N GLN A 539 27.89 -7.79 43.35
CA GLN A 539 28.55 -7.74 44.66
C GLN A 539 28.52 -9.10 45.36
N GLY A 540 29.69 -9.55 45.83
CA GLY A 540 29.83 -10.71 46.69
C GLY A 540 29.27 -10.46 48.08
N ALA A 541 28.38 -11.33 48.55
CA ALA A 541 27.69 -11.20 49.83
C ALA A 541 28.61 -11.41 51.04
N SER A 542 29.68 -12.19 50.87
CA SER A 542 30.61 -12.51 51.95
C SER A 542 31.84 -11.61 51.92
N THR A 543 32.39 -11.34 50.74
CA THR A 543 33.59 -10.50 50.58
C THR A 543 33.28 -9.01 50.46
N GLY A 544 32.04 -8.65 50.15
CA GLY A 544 31.64 -7.26 49.84
C GLY A 544 32.22 -6.72 48.53
N ARG A 545 33.01 -7.51 47.80
CA ARG A 545 33.67 -7.10 46.56
C ARG A 545 32.62 -6.77 45.51
N ALA A 546 32.73 -5.60 44.89
CA ALA A 546 31.81 -5.14 43.85
C ALA A 546 32.52 -4.89 42.53
N VAL A 547 31.89 -5.29 41.43
CA VAL A 547 32.25 -4.90 40.07
C VAL A 547 31.08 -4.09 39.51
N THR A 548 31.34 -2.86 39.05
CA THR A 548 30.33 -1.96 38.52
C THR A 548 30.63 -1.56 37.09
N ALA A 549 29.63 -1.66 36.20
CA ALA A 549 29.76 -1.27 34.81
C ALA A 549 28.64 -0.31 34.40
N PRO A 550 28.94 0.96 34.12
CA PRO A 550 27.98 1.88 33.54
C PRO A 550 27.75 1.59 32.05
N PHE A 551 26.52 1.75 31.58
CA PHE A 551 26.12 1.65 30.17
C PHE A 551 25.02 2.68 29.87
N LYS A 552 24.86 3.06 28.60
CA LYS A 552 23.88 4.09 28.22
C LYS A 552 22.71 3.49 27.45
N LEU A 553 21.49 3.68 27.96
CA LEU A 553 20.29 3.48 27.14
C LEU A 553 20.04 4.74 26.33
N THR A 554 20.11 4.62 25.00
CA THR A 554 19.90 5.75 24.09
C THR A 554 19.50 5.31 22.70
N ARG A 555 18.68 6.12 22.02
CA ARG A 555 18.39 5.98 20.58
C ARG A 555 19.36 6.77 19.69
N ASP A 556 20.33 7.49 20.27
CA ASP A 556 21.29 8.36 19.57
C ASP A 556 21.99 7.67 18.39
N TYR A 557 22.26 6.36 18.49
CA TYR A 557 23.02 5.62 17.48
C TYR A 557 22.16 4.84 16.48
N VAL A 558 20.82 4.88 16.62
CA VAL A 558 19.91 4.17 15.72
C VAL A 558 20.01 4.82 14.34
N ALA A 559 20.45 4.03 13.36
CA ALA A 559 20.78 4.51 12.02
C ALA A 559 20.29 3.54 10.94
N PRO A 560 18.97 3.29 10.85
CA PRO A 560 18.39 2.36 9.89
C PRO A 560 18.67 2.80 8.44
N LEU A 561 18.41 1.90 7.50
CA LEU A 561 18.47 2.20 6.07
C LEU A 561 17.58 3.42 5.74
N GLY A 562 18.17 4.43 5.06
CA GLY A 562 17.56 5.74 4.85
C GLY A 562 18.13 6.86 5.73
N THR A 563 18.91 6.53 6.76
CA THR A 563 19.70 7.51 7.51
C THR A 563 20.78 8.14 6.62
N PRO A 564 20.87 9.48 6.51
CA PRO A 564 21.94 10.12 5.76
C PRO A 564 23.31 9.73 6.32
N ARG A 565 24.21 9.29 5.46
CA ARG A 565 25.56 8.89 5.87
C ARG A 565 26.38 10.14 6.23
N PRO A 566 26.97 10.24 7.44
CA PRO A 566 27.88 11.33 7.78
C PRO A 566 29.13 11.31 6.88
N ALA A 567 29.79 12.47 6.77
CA ALA A 567 31.10 12.51 6.12
C ALA A 567 32.12 11.70 6.94
N THR A 568 32.91 10.88 6.27
CA THR A 568 34.08 10.22 6.86
C THR A 568 35.16 11.25 7.18
N SER A 569 35.96 11.04 8.23
CA SER A 569 37.05 11.94 8.59
C SER A 569 38.03 12.13 7.43
N ARG A 570 38.62 13.32 7.30
CA ARG A 570 39.53 13.65 6.18
C ARG A 570 40.73 12.71 6.04
N ASN A 571 41.15 12.09 7.14
CA ASN A 571 42.27 11.16 7.22
C ASN A 571 41.86 9.68 7.04
N ALA A 572 40.61 9.41 6.64
CA ALA A 572 40.06 8.07 6.54
C ALA A 572 39.25 7.89 5.25
N LEU A 573 39.09 6.65 4.81
CA LEU A 573 38.42 6.28 3.56
C LEU A 573 37.69 4.94 3.71
N VAL A 574 36.59 4.82 2.98
CA VAL A 574 35.92 3.54 2.74
C VAL A 574 35.59 3.38 1.27
N THR A 575 35.87 2.18 0.73
CA THR A 575 35.56 1.85 -0.66
C THR A 575 34.98 0.43 -0.77
N PRO A 576 33.79 0.25 -1.38
CA PRO A 576 32.81 1.30 -1.71
C PRO A 576 32.16 1.85 -0.43
N ALA A 577 31.60 3.06 -0.46
CA ALA A 577 30.94 3.65 0.71
C ALA A 577 29.52 3.08 0.96
N GLU A 578 28.99 2.32 0.01
CA GLU A 578 27.70 1.64 0.09
C GLU A 578 27.78 0.27 -0.58
N GLY A 579 27.08 -0.71 -0.01
CA GLY A 579 27.08 -2.06 -0.57
C GLY A 579 26.22 -3.06 0.19
N GLY A 580 26.12 -4.25 -0.42
CA GLY A 580 25.32 -5.36 0.04
C GLY A 580 26.14 -6.47 0.72
N GLN A 581 25.57 -7.67 0.85
CA GLN A 581 26.16 -8.82 1.56
C GLN A 581 27.45 -9.34 0.92
N ARG A 582 27.61 -9.14 -0.40
CA ARG A 582 28.83 -9.48 -1.15
C ARG A 582 29.86 -8.37 -1.19
N THR A 583 29.55 -7.21 -0.63
CA THR A 583 30.47 -6.09 -0.62
C THR A 583 31.49 -6.27 0.49
N THR A 584 32.77 -6.23 0.11
CA THR A 584 33.87 -6.01 1.05
C THR A 584 34.15 -4.51 1.14
N PHE A 585 33.75 -3.88 2.23
CA PHE A 585 34.07 -2.50 2.57
C PHE A 585 35.53 -2.44 2.98
N ARG A 586 36.38 -1.83 2.15
CA ARG A 586 37.80 -1.62 2.47
C ARG A 586 37.92 -0.33 3.26
N LEU A 587 38.34 -0.42 4.52
CA LEU A 587 38.48 0.70 5.44
C LEU A 587 39.96 1.06 5.56
N THR A 588 40.30 2.33 5.40
CA THR A 588 41.66 2.81 5.71
C THR A 588 41.59 4.10 6.52
N ALA A 589 42.58 4.30 7.40
CA ALA A 589 42.80 5.58 8.05
C ALA A 589 44.27 5.82 8.33
N SER A 590 44.63 7.08 8.55
CA SER A 590 46.03 7.52 8.67
C SER A 590 46.17 8.72 9.61
N GLY A 591 47.41 9.10 9.88
CA GLY A 591 47.74 10.25 10.75
C GLY A 591 47.92 9.88 12.22
N PHE A 592 47.87 8.60 12.56
CA PHE A 592 48.24 8.08 13.88
C PHE A 592 49.76 8.13 14.08
N ARG A 593 50.22 7.98 15.32
CA ARG A 593 51.65 7.70 15.58
C ARG A 593 51.99 6.28 15.13
N ALA A 594 53.22 6.10 14.65
CA ALA A 594 53.72 4.78 14.27
C ALA A 594 53.59 3.78 15.42
N ASN A 595 52.99 2.62 15.15
CA ASN A 595 52.79 1.53 16.10
C ASN A 595 51.95 1.88 17.34
N GLU A 596 51.19 2.99 17.34
CA GLU A 596 50.38 3.33 18.50
C GLU A 596 49.13 2.44 18.61
N LEU A 597 48.71 2.17 19.84
CA LEU A 597 47.43 1.51 20.11
C LEU A 597 46.28 2.48 19.88
N LEU A 598 45.23 1.97 19.25
CA LEU A 598 44.01 2.67 18.91
C LEU A 598 42.85 2.03 19.66
N GLU A 599 42.08 2.84 20.36
CA GLU A 599 40.74 2.43 20.77
C GLU A 599 39.88 2.27 19.53
N PHE A 600 39.09 1.20 19.48
CA PHE A 600 38.26 0.85 18.34
C PHE A 600 36.84 0.56 18.81
N TRP A 601 35.85 1.22 18.22
CA TRP A 601 34.45 0.92 18.49
C TRP A 601 33.62 0.97 17.21
N VAL A 602 32.50 0.26 17.24
CA VAL A 602 31.54 0.19 16.14
C VAL A 602 30.19 0.70 16.62
N THR A 603 29.58 1.57 15.81
CA THR A 603 28.15 1.88 15.91
C THR A 603 27.42 1.14 14.79
N SER A 604 26.41 0.36 15.16
CA SER A 604 25.60 -0.42 14.21
C SER A 604 24.21 0.19 13.99
N PRO A 605 23.56 -0.06 12.83
CA PRO A 605 22.27 0.53 12.48
C PRO A 605 21.12 0.33 13.48
N ASP A 606 21.14 -0.77 14.23
CA ASP A 606 20.19 -1.07 15.31
C ASP A 606 20.47 -0.30 16.61
N GLY A 607 21.48 0.60 16.60
CA GLY A 607 21.77 1.53 17.68
C GLY A 607 22.76 1.02 18.72
N LEU A 608 23.49 -0.07 18.45
CA LEU A 608 24.48 -0.58 19.38
C LEU A 608 25.80 0.20 19.26
N TYR A 609 26.36 0.57 20.40
CA TYR A 609 27.73 1.06 20.53
C TYR A 609 28.59 -0.06 21.15
N VAL A 610 29.46 -0.68 20.36
CA VAL A 610 30.31 -1.78 20.80
C VAL A 610 31.76 -1.33 20.85
N LEU A 611 32.31 -1.22 22.07
CA LEU A 611 33.75 -0.99 22.27
C LEU A 611 34.48 -2.32 22.10
N ASN A 612 35.36 -2.38 21.11
CA ASN A 612 36.13 -3.57 20.77
C ASN A 612 37.51 -3.54 21.41
N THR A 613 38.21 -4.66 21.32
CA THR A 613 39.62 -4.75 21.68
C THR A 613 40.45 -3.72 20.90
N PRO A 614 41.39 -3.02 21.54
CA PRO A 614 42.27 -2.07 20.87
C PRO A 614 42.99 -2.71 19.69
N VAL A 615 43.19 -1.94 18.63
CA VAL A 615 43.97 -2.32 17.45
C VAL A 615 45.25 -1.49 17.40
N GLN A 616 46.23 -1.85 16.58
CA GLN A 616 47.48 -1.13 16.46
C GLN A 616 47.64 -0.51 15.07
N ALA A 617 48.10 0.74 15.00
CA ALA A 617 48.48 1.35 13.73
C ALA A 617 49.79 0.73 13.20
N ASP A 618 50.01 0.74 11.89
CA ASP A 618 51.27 0.28 11.30
C ASP A 618 52.45 1.21 11.67
N ASN A 619 53.65 0.82 11.26
CA ASN A 619 54.87 1.61 11.49
C ASN A 619 54.89 2.98 10.77
N ARG A 620 53.85 3.30 10.00
CA ARG A 620 53.62 4.59 9.36
C ARG A 620 52.36 5.29 9.88
N GLY A 621 51.75 4.79 10.96
CA GLY A 621 50.59 5.42 11.58
C GLY A 621 49.30 5.25 10.78
N ARG A 622 49.13 4.10 10.12
CA ARG A 622 47.95 3.80 9.28
C ARG A 622 47.26 2.52 9.70
N ILE A 623 46.00 2.39 9.34
CA ILE A 623 45.22 1.17 9.47
C ILE A 623 44.61 0.76 8.12
N GLY A 624 44.42 -0.54 7.95
CA GLY A 624 43.76 -1.10 6.77
C GLY A 624 44.59 -1.12 5.48
N VAL A 625 45.90 -0.84 5.59
CA VAL A 625 46.85 -0.96 4.47
C VAL A 625 47.64 -2.26 4.55
N SER A 626 48.19 -2.57 5.73
CA SER A 626 48.91 -3.82 5.98
C SER A 626 48.72 -4.23 7.45
N PRO A 627 47.90 -5.24 7.76
CA PRO A 627 47.03 -5.96 6.83
C PRO A 627 45.90 -5.06 6.28
N ALA A 628 45.37 -5.45 5.11
CA ALA A 628 44.18 -4.79 4.58
C ALA A 628 42.97 -5.05 5.50
N LEU A 629 42.18 -4.01 5.75
CA LEU A 629 40.97 -4.13 6.57
C LEU A 629 39.75 -4.17 5.66
N GLY A 630 39.24 -5.38 5.42
CA GLY A 630 38.00 -5.61 4.71
C GLY A 630 36.89 -5.99 5.69
N VAL A 631 35.78 -5.28 5.66
CA VAL A 631 34.57 -5.64 6.40
C VAL A 631 33.56 -6.19 5.40
N GLN A 632 33.02 -7.37 5.69
CA GLN A 632 31.90 -7.95 4.95
C GLN A 632 30.80 -8.31 5.94
N LEU A 633 29.59 -7.85 5.65
CA LEU A 633 28.42 -8.04 6.51
C LEU A 633 27.47 -9.04 5.85
N GLY A 634 26.91 -9.96 6.64
CA GLY A 634 26.02 -11.00 6.16
C GLY A 634 24.54 -10.66 6.37
N ALA A 635 23.65 -11.57 5.98
CA ALA A 635 22.19 -11.39 6.09
C ALA A 635 21.66 -11.17 7.53
N ARG A 636 22.45 -11.50 8.56
CA ARG A 636 22.09 -11.30 9.98
C ARG A 636 22.48 -9.92 10.52
N ASN A 637 23.24 -9.15 9.76
CA ASN A 637 23.66 -7.81 10.16
C ASN A 637 22.53 -6.80 9.86
N PRO A 638 22.23 -5.87 10.79
CA PRO A 638 21.19 -4.87 10.57
C PRO A 638 21.56 -3.92 9.41
N THR A 639 20.58 -3.58 8.58
CA THR A 639 20.76 -2.68 7.44
C THR A 639 20.71 -1.21 7.85
N GLY A 640 21.60 -0.40 7.29
CA GLY A 640 21.67 1.04 7.57
C GLY A 640 23.10 1.57 7.60
N VAL A 641 23.35 2.64 8.34
CA VAL A 641 24.67 3.28 8.44
C VAL A 641 25.49 2.66 9.57
N TYR A 642 26.64 2.09 9.21
CA TYR A 642 27.66 1.66 10.18
C TYR A 642 28.68 2.76 10.39
N GLY A 643 29.12 2.93 11.64
CA GLY A 643 30.28 3.75 12.01
C GLY A 643 31.40 2.89 12.56
N TYR A 644 32.58 2.96 11.94
CA TYR A 644 33.83 2.38 12.43
C TYR A 644 34.72 3.51 12.90
N HIS A 645 35.09 3.48 14.17
CA HIS A 645 35.73 4.64 14.80
C HIS A 645 37.00 4.25 15.50
N TYR A 646 38.03 5.09 15.34
CA TYR A 646 39.35 4.88 15.90
C TYR A 646 39.83 6.14 16.61
N ARG A 647 40.51 5.95 17.75
CA ARG A 647 41.21 7.03 18.45
C ARG A 647 42.59 6.56 18.93
N GLY A 648 43.63 7.28 18.55
CA GLY A 648 44.99 7.02 19.02
C GLY A 648 45.13 7.29 20.51
N THR A 649 45.65 6.31 21.26
CA THR A 649 45.81 6.43 22.72
C THR A 649 46.93 7.38 23.12
N LEU A 650 47.90 7.64 22.23
CA LEU A 650 49.00 8.58 22.46
C LEU A 650 48.80 9.88 21.68
N SER A 651 48.37 9.81 20.42
CA SER A 651 48.20 10.98 19.56
C SER A 651 46.88 11.73 19.80
N GLY A 652 45.85 11.07 20.31
CA GLY A 652 44.48 11.60 20.36
C GLY A 652 43.81 11.75 18.98
N VAL A 653 44.50 11.40 17.89
CA VAL A 653 43.97 11.51 16.53
C VAL A 653 42.77 10.60 16.38
N ARG A 654 41.73 11.13 15.74
CA ARG A 654 40.46 10.46 15.54
C ARG A 654 40.22 10.17 14.06
N ALA A 655 39.67 9.00 13.76
CA ALA A 655 39.20 8.63 12.44
C ALA A 655 37.83 7.96 12.55
N ASP A 656 36.81 8.57 11.95
CA ASP A 656 35.45 8.07 11.87
C ASP A 656 35.13 7.69 10.42
N ILE A 657 34.80 6.43 10.19
CA ILE A 657 34.52 5.86 8.88
C ILE A 657 33.07 5.41 8.85
N TYR A 658 32.29 5.95 7.91
CA TYR A 658 30.89 5.60 7.76
C TYR A 658 30.63 4.95 6.41
N PHE A 659 29.85 3.87 6.40
CA PHE A 659 29.37 3.23 5.18
C PHE A 659 27.93 2.73 5.35
N THR A 660 27.23 2.62 4.24
CA THR A 660 25.84 2.14 4.21
C THR A 660 25.82 0.67 3.82
N PHE A 661 25.28 -0.17 4.70
CA PHE A 661 24.99 -1.56 4.40
C PHE A 661 23.52 -1.70 4.00
N THR A 662 23.27 -2.02 2.74
CA THR A 662 21.92 -2.13 2.20
C THR A 662 21.29 -3.49 2.47
N GLY A 663 22.09 -4.49 2.84
CA GLY A 663 21.63 -5.87 2.98
C GLY A 663 21.30 -6.57 1.66
N ALA A 664 21.48 -5.91 0.51
CA ALA A 664 21.25 -6.51 -0.80
C ALA A 664 22.22 -7.68 -1.04
N PRO A 665 21.80 -8.84 -1.55
CA PRO A 665 22.63 -10.04 -1.67
C PRO A 665 23.69 -9.97 -2.77
#